data_AF-Q166P1-F1
#
_entry.id   AF-Q166P1-F1
#
_cell.length_a   1.000
_cell.length_b   1.000
_cell.length_c   1.000
_cell.angle_alpha   90.00
_cell.angle_beta   90.00
_cell.angle_gamma   90.00
#
_symmetry.space_group_name_H-M   'P 1'
#
loop_
_entity.id
_entity.type
_entity.pdbx_description
1 polymer ?
#
loop_
_entity_poly.entity_id
_entity_poly.type
_entity_poly.pdbx_seq_one_letter_code
_entity_poly.pdbx_strand_id
1 'polypeptide(L)'
;MSAGAGDDRAFGGTGDDTIFGEDGTDVLGGGAGNDMLDGGAGNDIINGGAGNDVVSGGTGDDSVTAGTGNDDVDGGDGTDNLRGNDGRDEINGGAGADRIAGGADNDRLTGGSGNDLIFGGDGDDVITGGGDDDRLVGGHGADMFHFGTADGRDVITDFEAGVDSIRLADASHYSLSYNTFTGDTTLAYGATTVVLRDTVLTRADISVQPLSVVALTGLDAGDNAGISVSTAGDINGDGTSEVVIGAFSADRDALLSPGEAYVLDGAMLGALEPTNGFAALDLGDLSGGAGVLLQGALNAEFAGWSVADAGDVDGDGRADVIVGAFGANIFAGRAFVVFGDAIEDARASETAIDLGALTPDQGVTLTGSAILDYAGHQVAALGDLDGDGLDDIIIGAGQADGRRGETHVVFGSAIVAGTGEDGDGEIALGDLSGGDGVTITGAKAQDLLGFAVSGAGDVDADGLLDVIAGGWTGSPDGSGAQNGVGAVIFGSAILAARGSGGEIDAGTMTNREGLVIYGPEAGDALGRGLADAGDIDGDGFGDVLFGAYLSDADGIPFGGEAYLLSGAALTAETLPGLDVSVDVSDLSGGRGVRFVGADERDLTGFSVSTAGDVDGGGAPDVLVGAYGLGESGGAYLVFGEALAADFTAEGDGFFHFADMTPDEGVKILGLGEDNTAG
;
A
#
# COMPACT_ATOMS: atom_id res chain seq x y z
N MET A 1 -7.09 28.44 0.81
CA MET A 1 -7.99 29.59 0.58
C MET A 1 -9.29 29.02 0.05
N SER A 2 -10.47 29.41 0.53
CA SER A 2 -11.74 29.05 -0.14
C SER A 2 -12.44 30.32 -0.61
N ALA A 3 -12.98 30.28 -1.84
CA ALA A 3 -13.60 31.42 -2.50
C ALA A 3 -15.05 31.64 -2.05
N GLY A 4 -15.77 30.55 -1.78
CA GLY A 4 -17.17 30.57 -1.38
C GLY A 4 -18.11 30.44 -2.58
N ALA A 5 -19.43 30.45 -2.35
CA ALA A 5 -20.37 30.29 -3.45
C ALA A 5 -20.44 31.49 -4.44
N GLY A 6 -20.45 31.17 -5.73
CA GLY A 6 -20.62 32.04 -6.90
C GLY A 6 -19.33 32.19 -7.72
N ASP A 7 -19.43 32.77 -8.93
CA ASP A 7 -18.27 32.95 -9.83
C ASP A 7 -17.15 33.81 -9.22
N ASP A 8 -16.02 33.18 -8.91
CA ASP A 8 -14.92 33.77 -8.15
C ASP A 8 -13.57 33.78 -8.89
N ARG A 9 -12.59 34.45 -8.27
CA ARG A 9 -11.20 34.49 -8.75
C ARG A 9 -10.22 34.41 -7.59
N ALA A 10 -9.40 33.37 -7.56
CA ALA A 10 -8.40 33.14 -6.52
C ALA A 10 -7.01 32.90 -7.13
N PHE A 11 -5.96 33.43 -6.48
CA PHE A 11 -4.57 33.27 -6.93
C PHE A 11 -3.63 33.10 -5.73
N GLY A 12 -2.83 32.04 -5.70
CA GLY A 12 -1.89 31.70 -4.62
C GLY A 12 -0.64 32.57 -4.63
N GLY A 13 0.08 32.54 -5.75
CA GLY A 13 1.20 33.42 -6.04
C GLY A 13 2.55 32.72 -5.97
N THR A 14 3.16 32.63 -4.79
CA THR A 14 4.47 31.97 -4.62
C THR A 14 4.47 31.18 -3.33
N GLY A 15 5.10 30.01 -3.35
CA GLY A 15 5.01 29.02 -2.28
C GLY A 15 3.86 28.06 -2.56
N ASP A 16 3.75 27.04 -1.74
CA ASP A 16 2.77 25.97 -1.89
C ASP A 16 1.42 26.45 -1.34
N ASP A 17 0.43 26.58 -2.21
CA ASP A 17 -0.87 27.17 -1.92
C ASP A 17 -2.00 26.14 -2.08
N THR A 18 -2.95 26.13 -1.14
CA THR A 18 -4.22 25.39 -1.30
C THR A 18 -5.34 26.33 -1.68
N ILE A 19 -6.12 26.04 -2.73
CA ILE A 19 -7.20 26.90 -3.25
C ILE A 19 -8.45 26.07 -3.59
N PHE A 20 -9.60 26.47 -3.05
CA PHE A 20 -10.92 25.87 -3.34
C PHE A 20 -11.86 26.90 -3.97
N GLY A 21 -12.45 26.58 -5.12
CA GLY A 21 -13.49 27.36 -5.83
C GLY A 21 -14.86 27.23 -5.17
N GLU A 22 -15.27 26.00 -4.85
CA GLU A 22 -16.62 25.64 -4.37
C GLU A 22 -17.69 25.76 -5.48
N ASP A 23 -18.91 26.19 -5.18
CA ASP A 23 -19.96 26.35 -6.21
C ASP A 23 -19.66 27.59 -7.08
N GLY A 24 -19.59 27.50 -8.40
CA GLY A 24 -19.30 28.69 -9.18
C GLY A 24 -19.00 28.50 -10.67
N THR A 25 -18.30 29.47 -11.22
CA THR A 25 -17.63 29.38 -12.51
C THR A 25 -16.40 30.23 -12.29
N ASP A 26 -15.36 29.56 -11.84
CA ASP A 26 -14.27 30.15 -11.12
C ASP A 26 -13.03 30.27 -11.99
N VAL A 27 -12.14 31.17 -11.58
CA VAL A 27 -10.82 31.29 -12.19
C VAL A 27 -9.77 31.17 -11.11
N LEU A 28 -9.11 30.02 -11.07
CA LEU A 28 -8.11 29.67 -10.07
C LEU A 28 -6.70 29.71 -10.67
N GLY A 29 -5.72 30.08 -9.86
CA GLY A 29 -4.31 30.09 -10.26
C GLY A 29 -3.36 29.82 -9.11
N GLY A 30 -2.59 28.73 -9.15
CA GLY A 30 -1.64 28.36 -8.08
C GLY A 30 -0.47 29.33 -8.06
N GLY A 31 0.30 29.33 -9.15
CA GLY A 31 1.38 30.29 -9.38
C GLY A 31 2.73 29.62 -9.44
N ALA A 32 3.47 29.59 -8.33
CA ALA A 32 4.77 28.97 -8.27
C ALA A 32 4.95 28.30 -6.91
N GLY A 33 5.32 27.03 -6.86
CA GLY A 33 5.17 26.19 -5.68
C GLY A 33 4.38 24.94 -6.07
N ASN A 34 4.32 23.96 -5.19
CA ASN A 34 3.50 22.78 -5.38
C ASN A 34 2.11 23.10 -4.82
N ASP A 35 1.17 23.41 -5.70
CA ASP A 35 -0.13 23.94 -5.33
C ASP A 35 -1.21 22.85 -5.33
N MET A 36 -2.23 22.99 -4.47
CA MET A 36 -3.44 22.16 -4.49
C MET A 36 -4.65 23.01 -4.87
N LEU A 37 -5.28 22.71 -6.00
CA LEU A 37 -6.40 23.47 -6.56
C LEU A 37 -7.62 22.59 -6.78
N ASP A 38 -8.78 23.05 -6.35
CA ASP A 38 -10.08 22.38 -6.57
C ASP A 38 -11.09 23.40 -7.09
N GLY A 39 -11.64 23.15 -8.28
CA GLY A 39 -12.68 23.95 -8.93
C GLY A 39 -14.01 23.89 -8.20
N GLY A 40 -14.40 22.71 -7.74
CA GLY A 40 -15.69 22.46 -7.11
C GLY A 40 -16.80 22.24 -8.14
N ALA A 41 -17.87 23.03 -8.10
CA ALA A 41 -19.04 22.82 -8.94
C ALA A 41 -19.25 23.96 -9.92
N GLY A 42 -19.08 23.68 -11.21
CA GLY A 42 -19.48 24.48 -12.34
C GLY A 42 -18.45 24.41 -13.45
N ASN A 43 -18.27 25.48 -14.22
CA ASN A 43 -17.42 25.44 -15.40
C ASN A 43 -16.19 26.31 -15.18
N ASP A 44 -15.14 25.73 -14.66
CA ASP A 44 -14.02 26.42 -14.06
C ASP A 44 -12.83 26.56 -15.02
N ILE A 45 -11.98 27.56 -14.74
CA ILE A 45 -10.73 27.80 -15.46
C ILE A 45 -9.60 27.74 -14.44
N ILE A 46 -8.79 26.69 -14.50
CA ILE A 46 -7.76 26.42 -13.51
C ILE A 46 -6.38 26.44 -14.16
N ASN A 47 -5.42 27.09 -13.50
CA ASN A 47 -4.02 27.08 -13.88
C ASN A 47 -3.13 26.72 -12.67
N GLY A 48 -2.46 25.57 -12.70
CA GLY A 48 -1.56 25.16 -11.61
C GLY A 48 -0.40 26.13 -11.49
N GLY A 49 0.41 26.22 -12.54
CA GLY A 49 1.47 27.21 -12.65
C GLY A 49 2.83 26.55 -12.82
N ALA A 50 3.65 26.57 -11.78
CA ALA A 50 4.99 26.01 -11.82
C ALA A 50 5.32 25.33 -10.51
N GLY A 51 5.70 24.07 -10.55
CA GLY A 51 5.79 23.18 -9.39
C GLY A 51 5.03 21.91 -9.72
N ASN A 52 5.01 20.96 -8.80
CA ASN A 52 4.23 19.74 -8.93
C ASN A 52 2.86 20.01 -8.31
N ASP A 53 1.86 20.26 -9.13
CA ASP A 53 0.55 20.70 -8.69
C ASP A 53 -0.45 19.53 -8.63
N VAL A 54 -1.39 19.58 -7.68
CA VAL A 54 -2.56 18.69 -7.63
C VAL A 54 -3.80 19.51 -7.98
N VAL A 55 -4.50 19.13 -9.04
CA VAL A 55 -5.60 19.93 -9.61
C VAL A 55 -6.85 19.09 -9.85
N SER A 56 -7.98 19.48 -9.26
CA SER A 56 -9.29 18.91 -9.56
C SER A 56 -10.21 19.95 -10.23
N GLY A 57 -10.84 19.57 -11.34
CA GLY A 57 -11.90 20.35 -12.02
C GLY A 57 -13.21 20.30 -11.23
N GLY A 58 -13.61 19.10 -10.81
CA GLY A 58 -14.79 18.87 -9.99
C GLY A 58 -15.99 18.47 -10.84
N THR A 59 -17.07 19.26 -10.85
CA THR A 59 -18.27 18.94 -11.67
C THR A 59 -18.59 20.07 -12.63
N GLY A 60 -18.86 19.78 -13.90
CA GLY A 60 -19.18 20.72 -14.96
C GLY A 60 -18.13 20.70 -16.06
N ASP A 61 -18.24 21.55 -17.08
CA ASP A 61 -17.26 21.51 -18.19
C ASP A 61 -16.08 22.46 -17.89
N ASP A 62 -14.94 21.90 -17.54
CA ASP A 62 -13.77 22.57 -16.99
C ASP A 62 -12.64 22.77 -18.00
N SER A 63 -11.77 23.74 -17.72
CA SER A 63 -10.58 24.04 -18.51
C SER A 63 -9.36 24.16 -17.61
N VAL A 64 -8.57 23.09 -17.55
CA VAL A 64 -7.38 22.98 -16.72
C VAL A 64 -6.10 23.14 -17.56
N THR A 65 -5.10 23.81 -17.00
CA THR A 65 -3.75 23.87 -17.53
C THR A 65 -2.78 23.75 -16.35
N ALA A 66 -2.17 22.58 -16.20
CA ALA A 66 -1.36 22.20 -15.06
C ALA A 66 -0.11 23.09 -14.96
N GLY A 67 0.81 23.00 -15.92
CA GLY A 67 1.85 24.00 -16.09
C GLY A 67 3.23 23.42 -16.33
N THR A 68 4.16 23.65 -15.41
CA THR A 68 5.50 23.06 -15.49
C THR A 68 5.81 22.34 -14.19
N GLY A 69 6.30 21.11 -14.26
CA GLY A 69 6.47 20.25 -13.09
C GLY A 69 5.68 18.97 -13.32
N ASN A 70 5.78 18.01 -12.40
CA ASN A 70 5.04 16.77 -12.52
C ASN A 70 3.69 16.96 -11.85
N ASP A 71 2.64 17.14 -12.65
CA ASP A 71 1.32 17.52 -12.14
C ASP A 71 0.37 16.31 -12.07
N ASP A 72 -0.54 16.33 -11.11
CA ASP A 72 -1.66 15.40 -10.97
C ASP A 72 -2.97 16.15 -11.25
N VAL A 73 -3.70 15.75 -12.28
CA VAL A 73 -4.89 16.45 -12.77
C VAL A 73 -6.08 15.50 -12.88
N ASP A 74 -7.17 15.81 -12.19
CA ASP A 74 -8.47 15.18 -12.34
C ASP A 74 -9.49 16.16 -12.94
N GLY A 75 -10.10 15.81 -14.07
CA GLY A 75 -11.18 16.56 -14.69
C GLY A 75 -12.49 16.47 -13.92
N GLY A 76 -12.79 15.32 -13.31
CA GLY A 76 -14.05 15.05 -12.64
C GLY A 76 -15.24 14.77 -13.59
N ASP A 77 -16.45 15.20 -13.23
CA ASP A 77 -17.63 15.03 -14.07
C ASP A 77 -17.74 16.18 -15.06
N GLY A 78 -17.79 15.96 -16.36
CA GLY A 78 -17.71 17.10 -17.26
C GLY A 78 -17.60 16.84 -18.74
N THR A 79 -17.01 17.79 -19.43
CA THR A 79 -16.55 17.68 -20.82
C THR A 79 -15.37 18.60 -20.90
N ASP A 80 -14.22 18.07 -20.50
CA ASP A 80 -13.15 18.90 -19.96
C ASP A 80 -12.04 19.15 -20.97
N ASN A 81 -11.29 20.23 -20.75
CA ASN A 81 -10.09 20.54 -21.50
C ASN A 81 -8.89 20.50 -20.57
N LEU A 82 -8.16 19.39 -20.58
CA LEU A 82 -7.04 19.15 -19.67
C LEU A 82 -5.72 19.24 -20.42
N ARG A 83 -4.72 19.89 -19.82
CA ARG A 83 -3.36 20.05 -20.37
C ARG A 83 -2.30 20.00 -19.29
N GLY A 84 -1.38 19.05 -19.39
CA GLY A 84 -0.21 18.95 -18.50
C GLY A 84 0.85 20.01 -18.82
N ASN A 85 1.31 20.01 -20.07
CA ASN A 85 2.40 20.80 -20.66
C ASN A 85 3.80 20.23 -20.39
N ASP A 86 4.63 20.80 -19.51
CA ASP A 86 6.02 20.33 -19.35
C ASP A 86 6.15 19.53 -18.06
N GLY A 87 6.51 18.25 -18.11
CA GLY A 87 6.74 17.42 -16.92
C GLY A 87 6.19 16.01 -17.10
N ARG A 88 6.42 15.12 -16.13
CA ARG A 88 5.75 13.82 -16.10
C ARG A 88 4.40 14.03 -15.44
N ASP A 89 3.36 14.16 -16.24
CA ASP A 89 2.03 14.47 -15.75
C ASP A 89 1.17 13.20 -15.63
N GLU A 90 0.33 13.15 -14.60
CA GLU A 90 -0.78 12.20 -14.48
C GLU A 90 -2.09 12.95 -14.69
N ILE A 91 -2.86 12.55 -15.71
CA ILE A 91 -4.11 13.24 -16.07
C ILE A 91 -5.24 12.24 -16.24
N ASN A 92 -6.30 12.42 -15.45
CA ASN A 92 -7.57 11.71 -15.55
C ASN A 92 -8.67 12.64 -16.08
N GLY A 93 -9.37 12.23 -17.14
CA GLY A 93 -10.51 12.95 -17.70
C GLY A 93 -11.78 12.84 -16.86
N GLY A 94 -11.95 11.73 -16.13
CA GLY A 94 -13.16 11.47 -15.35
C GLY A 94 -14.35 11.03 -16.21
N ALA A 95 -15.51 11.63 -16.01
CA ALA A 95 -16.73 11.26 -16.70
C ALA A 95 -17.15 12.33 -17.68
N GLY A 96 -17.19 12.05 -18.98
CA GLY A 96 -17.36 13.15 -19.90
C GLY A 96 -17.17 12.83 -21.36
N ALA A 97 -16.62 13.77 -22.09
CA ALA A 97 -16.23 13.59 -23.49
C ALA A 97 -15.01 14.47 -23.69
N ASP A 98 -13.92 14.02 -23.10
CA ASP A 98 -12.87 14.89 -22.62
C ASP A 98 -11.79 15.07 -23.66
N ARG A 99 -11.07 16.19 -23.52
CA ARG A 99 -9.95 16.51 -24.38
C ARG A 99 -8.70 16.69 -23.54
N ILE A 100 -7.84 15.68 -23.59
CA ILE A 100 -6.62 15.58 -22.81
C ILE A 100 -5.40 15.79 -23.72
N ALA A 101 -4.43 16.56 -23.25
CA ALA A 101 -3.11 16.64 -23.84
C ALA A 101 -2.05 16.56 -22.73
N GLY A 102 -1.19 15.54 -22.76
CA GLY A 102 -0.07 15.38 -21.81
C GLY A 102 0.91 16.52 -21.99
N GLY A 103 1.70 16.47 -23.06
CA GLY A 103 2.54 17.60 -23.44
C GLY A 103 3.95 17.17 -23.80
N ALA A 104 4.91 17.44 -22.94
CA ALA A 104 6.31 17.10 -23.09
C ALA A 104 6.77 16.33 -21.85
N ASP A 105 7.69 15.38 -22.06
CA ASP A 105 8.11 14.35 -21.11
C ASP A 105 7.07 13.21 -21.02
N ASN A 106 7.35 12.20 -20.19
CA ASN A 106 6.61 10.93 -20.24
C ASN A 106 5.36 11.00 -19.37
N ASP A 107 4.20 11.05 -19.99
CA ASP A 107 2.91 11.27 -19.31
C ASP A 107 2.11 9.99 -19.08
N ARG A 108 1.18 10.03 -18.13
CA ARG A 108 0.16 9.00 -17.90
C ARG A 108 -1.23 9.61 -18.04
N LEU A 109 -1.97 9.17 -19.06
CA LEU A 109 -3.23 9.77 -19.47
C LEU A 109 -4.36 8.75 -19.47
N THR A 110 -5.47 9.09 -18.80
CA THR A 110 -6.70 8.28 -18.73
C THR A 110 -7.89 9.13 -19.16
N GLY A 111 -8.67 8.68 -20.15
CA GLY A 111 -9.90 9.37 -20.59
C GLY A 111 -11.03 9.21 -19.59
N GLY A 112 -11.32 7.97 -19.20
CA GLY A 112 -12.34 7.65 -18.21
C GLY A 112 -13.61 7.14 -18.89
N SER A 113 -14.76 7.75 -18.65
CA SER A 113 -16.02 7.36 -19.31
C SER A 113 -16.46 8.36 -20.35
N GLY A 114 -17.02 7.86 -21.46
CA GLY A 114 -17.48 8.66 -22.58
C GLY A 114 -16.46 8.69 -23.73
N ASN A 115 -16.68 9.57 -24.73
CA ASN A 115 -15.91 9.47 -25.98
C ASN A 115 -14.80 10.51 -26.01
N ASP A 116 -13.60 10.09 -25.68
CA ASP A 116 -12.51 10.98 -25.36
C ASP A 116 -11.55 11.20 -26.53
N LEU A 117 -10.79 12.28 -26.41
CA LEU A 117 -9.75 12.65 -27.36
C LEU A 117 -8.46 12.96 -26.62
N ILE A 118 -7.55 11.99 -26.66
CA ILE A 118 -6.28 12.03 -25.92
C ILE A 118 -5.10 12.23 -26.87
N PHE A 119 -4.19 13.13 -26.50
CA PHE A 119 -2.89 13.33 -27.13
C PHE A 119 -1.80 13.14 -26.07
N GLY A 120 -0.89 12.17 -26.26
CA GLY A 120 0.31 11.98 -25.44
C GLY A 120 1.20 13.20 -25.53
N GLY A 121 1.93 13.33 -26.63
CA GLY A 121 2.75 14.51 -26.89
C GLY A 121 4.17 14.14 -27.30
N ASP A 122 5.16 14.79 -26.70
CA ASP A 122 6.56 14.42 -26.82
C ASP A 122 6.95 13.63 -25.56
N GLY A 123 7.35 12.36 -25.65
CA GLY A 123 7.61 11.53 -24.48
C GLY A 123 7.30 10.08 -24.76
N ASP A 124 7.73 9.19 -23.86
CA ASP A 124 7.26 7.81 -23.88
C ASP A 124 6.01 7.72 -22.99
N ASP A 125 4.83 7.88 -23.59
CA ASP A 125 3.57 8.09 -22.86
C ASP A 125 2.81 6.79 -22.57
N VAL A 126 2.01 6.79 -21.50
CA VAL A 126 1.04 5.73 -21.18
C VAL A 126 -0.37 6.26 -21.37
N ILE A 127 -1.13 5.67 -22.29
CA ILE A 127 -2.45 6.16 -22.68
C ILE A 127 -3.51 5.07 -22.49
N THR A 128 -4.53 5.38 -21.69
CA THR A 128 -5.73 4.56 -21.50
C THR A 128 -6.94 5.37 -21.97
N GLY A 129 -7.74 4.84 -22.90
CA GLY A 129 -8.98 5.48 -23.31
C GLY A 129 -10.02 5.43 -22.19
N GLY A 130 -10.30 4.22 -21.72
CA GLY A 130 -11.33 3.97 -20.71
C GLY A 130 -12.53 3.30 -21.36
N GLY A 131 -13.75 3.63 -20.92
CA GLY A 131 -14.98 3.13 -21.53
C GLY A 131 -15.33 3.82 -22.85
N ASP A 132 -16.35 3.31 -23.54
CA ASP A 132 -16.92 3.92 -24.76
C ASP A 132 -15.98 4.00 -25.99
N ASP A 133 -16.17 4.93 -26.94
CA ASP A 133 -15.45 4.93 -28.24
C ASP A 133 -14.43 6.09 -28.33
N ASP A 134 -13.16 5.80 -28.06
CA ASP A 134 -12.14 6.86 -27.94
C ASP A 134 -11.30 7.12 -29.19
N ARG A 135 -10.61 8.26 -29.17
CA ARG A 135 -9.59 8.62 -30.16
C ARG A 135 -8.27 8.97 -29.49
N LEU A 136 -7.28 8.13 -29.74
CA LEU A 136 -5.96 8.21 -29.10
C LEU A 136 -4.88 8.61 -30.11
N VAL A 137 -3.95 9.44 -29.66
CA VAL A 137 -2.79 9.93 -30.42
C VAL A 137 -1.58 9.86 -29.50
N GLY A 138 -0.58 9.06 -29.84
CA GLY A 138 0.63 8.89 -29.02
C GLY A 138 1.54 10.11 -29.14
N GLY A 139 1.98 10.40 -30.36
CA GLY A 139 2.82 11.54 -30.66
C GLY A 139 4.27 11.14 -30.96
N HIS A 140 5.23 11.66 -30.21
CA HIS A 140 6.65 11.49 -30.39
C HIS A 140 7.26 10.74 -29.22
N GLY A 141 7.64 9.49 -29.42
CA GLY A 141 8.35 8.69 -28.43
C GLY A 141 7.91 7.24 -28.55
N ALA A 142 8.22 6.42 -27.56
CA ALA A 142 7.78 5.03 -27.49
C ALA A 142 6.55 4.92 -26.60
N ASP A 143 5.37 5.05 -27.22
CA ASP A 143 4.11 5.13 -26.49
C ASP A 143 3.54 3.76 -26.15
N MET A 144 2.77 3.67 -25.07
CA MET A 144 2.06 2.47 -24.63
C MET A 144 0.56 2.75 -24.52
N PHE A 145 -0.22 2.06 -25.34
CA PHE A 145 -1.69 2.12 -25.30
C PHE A 145 -2.22 0.94 -24.50
N HIS A 146 -2.90 1.20 -23.40
CA HIS A 146 -3.46 0.19 -22.51
C HIS A 146 -4.95 -0.03 -22.80
N PHE A 147 -5.37 -1.31 -22.86
CA PHE A 147 -6.77 -1.69 -23.06
C PHE A 147 -7.22 -2.83 -22.13
N GLY A 148 -8.35 -2.62 -21.48
CA GLY A 148 -9.19 -3.60 -20.82
C GLY A 148 -10.13 -4.33 -21.78
N THR A 149 -10.97 -5.21 -21.23
CA THR A 149 -11.86 -6.09 -22.02
C THR A 149 -13.19 -5.45 -22.41
N ALA A 150 -13.49 -4.25 -21.90
CA ALA A 150 -14.78 -3.57 -22.05
C ALA A 150 -14.69 -2.10 -22.51
N ASP A 151 -13.53 -1.68 -23.01
CA ASP A 151 -13.16 -0.32 -23.42
C ASP A 151 -13.79 0.12 -24.75
N GLY A 152 -14.93 -0.47 -25.13
CA GLY A 152 -15.65 -0.10 -26.35
C GLY A 152 -14.83 -0.17 -27.64
N ARG A 153 -14.79 0.92 -28.42
CA ARG A 153 -14.22 0.92 -29.78
C ARG A 153 -13.33 2.12 -30.08
N ASP A 154 -12.05 1.91 -29.85
CA ASP A 154 -11.06 2.98 -29.93
C ASP A 154 -10.37 3.09 -31.28
N VAL A 155 -9.82 4.27 -31.52
CA VAL A 155 -9.06 4.57 -32.73
C VAL A 155 -7.72 5.22 -32.38
N ILE A 156 -6.62 4.48 -32.60
CA ILE A 156 -5.26 5.03 -32.56
C ILE A 156 -4.87 5.53 -33.96
N THR A 157 -4.30 6.74 -34.04
CA THR A 157 -4.23 7.45 -35.32
C THR A 157 -2.85 7.69 -35.89
N ASP A 158 -1.82 7.45 -35.09
CA ASP A 158 -0.41 7.67 -35.44
C ASP A 158 0.53 6.56 -34.98
N PHE A 159 -0.01 5.42 -34.50
CA PHE A 159 0.78 4.29 -34.01
C PHE A 159 1.98 3.93 -34.90
N GLU A 160 3.19 4.05 -34.34
CA GLU A 160 4.47 3.73 -34.96
C GLU A 160 4.92 2.31 -34.56
N ALA A 161 4.69 1.34 -35.45
CA ALA A 161 5.06 -0.06 -35.20
C ALA A 161 6.56 -0.25 -34.95
N GLY A 162 6.91 -1.00 -33.89
CA GLY A 162 8.27 -1.23 -33.42
C GLY A 162 8.86 -0.09 -32.59
N VAL A 163 8.10 0.97 -32.35
CA VAL A 163 8.40 2.04 -31.39
C VAL A 163 7.32 2.01 -30.30
N ASP A 164 6.06 2.11 -30.72
CA ASP A 164 4.90 2.05 -29.83
C ASP A 164 4.51 0.62 -29.49
N SER A 165 3.76 0.47 -28.41
CA SER A 165 3.27 -0.80 -27.90
C SER A 165 1.79 -0.74 -27.54
N ILE A 166 1.12 -1.89 -27.69
CA ILE A 166 -0.21 -2.12 -27.13
C ILE A 166 -0.07 -3.07 -25.95
N ARG A 167 -0.65 -2.68 -24.81
CA ARG A 167 -0.76 -3.49 -23.61
C ARG A 167 -2.21 -3.94 -23.40
N LEU A 168 -2.40 -5.23 -23.16
CA LEU A 168 -3.71 -5.81 -22.84
C LEU A 168 -3.72 -6.28 -21.38
N ALA A 169 -4.83 -6.02 -20.67
CA ALA A 169 -4.97 -6.27 -19.24
C ALA A 169 -4.81 -7.77 -18.84
N ASP A 170 -5.10 -8.70 -19.74
CA ASP A 170 -5.03 -10.14 -19.48
C ASP A 170 -4.56 -10.98 -20.69
N ALA A 171 -4.34 -12.27 -20.43
CA ALA A 171 -3.92 -13.25 -21.44
C ALA A 171 -5.05 -13.82 -22.32
N SER A 172 -6.23 -13.19 -22.35
CA SER A 172 -7.35 -13.68 -23.15
C SER A 172 -7.06 -13.60 -24.66
N HIS A 173 -7.83 -14.37 -25.43
CA HIS A 173 -7.59 -14.52 -26.87
C HIS A 173 -7.90 -13.24 -27.64
N TYR A 174 -6.88 -12.47 -28.03
CA TYR A 174 -7.05 -11.39 -29.00
C TYR A 174 -7.05 -11.91 -30.44
N SER A 175 -7.64 -11.14 -31.36
CA SER A 175 -7.55 -11.39 -32.79
C SER A 175 -7.15 -10.14 -33.56
N LEU A 176 -6.32 -10.32 -34.60
CA LEU A 176 -5.88 -9.25 -35.48
C LEU A 176 -6.49 -9.44 -36.87
N SER A 177 -7.09 -8.38 -37.40
CA SER A 177 -7.64 -8.31 -38.76
C SER A 177 -7.08 -7.12 -39.50
N TYR A 178 -6.34 -7.36 -40.59
CA TYR A 178 -5.81 -6.28 -41.43
C TYR A 178 -6.72 -6.01 -42.64
N ASN A 179 -7.19 -4.77 -42.78
CA ASN A 179 -7.99 -4.34 -43.91
C ASN A 179 -7.10 -3.79 -45.04
N THR A 180 -6.77 -4.64 -46.01
CA THR A 180 -5.96 -4.27 -47.18
C THR A 180 -6.55 -3.16 -48.07
N PHE A 181 -7.83 -2.77 -47.89
CA PHE A 181 -8.46 -1.69 -48.64
C PHE A 181 -8.29 -0.33 -47.97
N THR A 182 -8.39 -0.27 -46.64
CA THR A 182 -8.23 0.98 -45.87
C THR A 182 -6.80 1.19 -45.37
N GLY A 183 -6.01 0.12 -45.22
CA GLY A 183 -4.70 0.18 -44.59
C GLY A 183 -4.77 -0.03 -43.07
N ASP A 184 -5.97 -0.17 -42.50
CA ASP A 184 -6.16 -0.25 -41.05
C ASP A 184 -5.93 -1.67 -40.51
N THR A 185 -5.44 -1.75 -39.28
CA THR A 185 -5.49 -2.97 -38.47
C THR A 185 -6.59 -2.84 -37.42
N THR A 186 -7.40 -3.89 -37.25
CA THR A 186 -8.34 -4.03 -36.15
C THR A 186 -7.85 -5.11 -35.20
N LEU A 187 -7.66 -4.73 -33.95
CA LEU A 187 -7.43 -5.62 -32.81
C LEU A 187 -8.78 -5.81 -32.09
N ALA A 188 -9.17 -7.05 -31.84
CA ALA A 188 -10.35 -7.37 -31.03
C ALA A 188 -9.92 -8.19 -29.81
N TYR A 189 -10.35 -7.78 -28.63
CA TYR A 189 -9.95 -8.31 -27.33
C TYR A 189 -11.15 -8.16 -26.38
N GLY A 190 -11.70 -9.26 -25.88
CA GLY A 190 -12.98 -9.20 -25.14
C GLY A 190 -14.12 -8.58 -25.97
N ALA A 191 -14.79 -7.58 -25.40
CA ALA A 191 -15.75 -6.71 -26.09
C ALA A 191 -15.08 -5.51 -26.79
N THR A 192 -13.85 -5.18 -26.42
CA THR A 192 -13.05 -4.08 -26.96
C THR A 192 -12.64 -4.30 -28.42
N THR A 193 -12.68 -3.22 -29.21
CA THR A 193 -12.23 -3.20 -30.61
C THR A 193 -11.36 -1.98 -30.91
N VAL A 194 -10.05 -2.17 -30.99
CA VAL A 194 -9.10 -1.10 -31.32
C VAL A 194 -8.83 -1.06 -32.83
N VAL A 195 -8.95 0.12 -33.42
CA VAL A 195 -8.67 0.39 -34.84
C VAL A 195 -7.44 1.27 -34.99
N LEU A 196 -6.37 0.70 -35.54
CA LEU A 196 -5.15 1.43 -35.88
C LEU A 196 -5.22 1.87 -37.34
N ARG A 197 -5.11 3.17 -37.59
CA ARG A 197 -5.19 3.71 -38.95
C ARG A 197 -3.87 3.58 -39.70
N ASP A 198 -3.96 3.13 -40.95
CA ASP A 198 -2.82 3.04 -41.89
C ASP A 198 -1.60 2.21 -41.41
N THR A 199 -1.77 1.40 -40.36
CA THR A 199 -0.68 0.64 -39.70
C THR A 199 -0.90 -0.87 -39.82
N VAL A 200 0.20 -1.63 -39.96
CA VAL A 200 0.23 -3.10 -39.88
C VAL A 200 0.88 -3.51 -38.56
N LEU A 201 0.10 -4.10 -37.65
CA LEU A 201 0.65 -4.67 -36.41
C LEU A 201 1.31 -6.02 -36.64
N THR A 202 2.35 -6.27 -35.86
CA THR A 202 2.92 -7.60 -35.62
C THR A 202 2.66 -8.03 -34.18
N ARG A 203 2.89 -9.32 -33.88
CA ARG A 203 2.78 -9.83 -32.51
C ARG A 203 3.84 -9.23 -31.56
N ALA A 204 4.91 -8.65 -32.09
CA ALA A 204 5.94 -8.01 -31.26
C ALA A 204 5.48 -6.64 -30.72
N ASP A 205 4.51 -6.01 -31.38
CA ASP A 205 3.95 -4.71 -31.00
C ASP A 205 2.83 -4.84 -29.94
N ILE A 206 2.48 -6.09 -29.57
CA ILE A 206 1.44 -6.39 -28.59
C ILE A 206 2.08 -7.12 -27.43
N SER A 207 2.17 -6.43 -26.31
CA SER A 207 2.52 -7.02 -25.03
C SER A 207 1.25 -7.53 -24.37
N VAL A 208 1.22 -8.84 -24.14
CA VAL A 208 0.27 -9.48 -23.24
C VAL A 208 1.07 -9.77 -22.02
N GLN A 209 0.81 -9.08 -20.91
CA GLN A 209 1.46 -9.38 -19.65
C GLN A 209 0.67 -10.54 -19.00
N PRO A 210 1.13 -11.80 -19.05
CA PRO A 210 0.97 -12.58 -17.84
C PRO A 210 1.71 -11.81 -16.74
N LEU A 211 1.17 -11.76 -15.53
CA LEU A 211 1.89 -11.27 -14.36
C LEU A 211 3.34 -11.78 -14.44
N SER A 212 4.32 -10.87 -14.51
CA SER A 212 5.72 -11.24 -14.55
C SER A 212 6.10 -11.70 -13.15
N VAL A 213 5.86 -12.98 -12.86
CA VAL A 213 6.13 -13.53 -11.54
C VAL A 213 7.62 -13.85 -11.44
N VAL A 214 8.27 -13.25 -10.45
CA VAL A 214 9.64 -13.59 -10.05
C VAL A 214 9.58 -14.65 -8.96
N ALA A 215 10.10 -15.84 -9.26
CA ALA A 215 10.31 -16.88 -8.26
C ALA A 215 11.61 -16.63 -7.51
N LEU A 216 11.52 -16.40 -6.20
CA LEU A 216 12.68 -16.23 -5.34
C LEU A 216 13.02 -17.56 -4.66
N THR A 217 14.26 -18.01 -4.82
CA THR A 217 14.73 -19.23 -4.17
C THR A 217 15.72 -18.88 -3.06
N GLY A 218 15.41 -19.33 -1.85
CA GLY A 218 16.35 -19.27 -0.71
C GLY A 218 17.58 -20.15 -0.92
N LEU A 219 18.61 -19.92 -0.10
CA LEU A 219 19.91 -20.56 -0.20
C LEU A 219 19.86 -22.06 0.14
N ASP A 220 19.22 -22.40 1.26
CA ASP A 220 19.17 -23.73 1.84
C ASP A 220 17.73 -24.18 2.15
N ALA A 221 17.55 -25.50 2.21
CA ALA A 221 16.25 -26.08 2.50
C ALA A 221 15.89 -25.86 3.97
N GLY A 222 14.83 -25.11 4.23
CA GLY A 222 14.33 -24.84 5.58
C GLY A 222 14.65 -23.45 6.10
N ASP A 223 15.24 -22.57 5.28
CA ASP A 223 15.54 -21.19 5.67
C ASP A 223 14.30 -20.34 5.95
N ASN A 224 13.13 -20.80 5.47
CA ASN A 224 11.86 -20.07 5.56
C ASN A 224 11.93 -18.67 4.92
N ALA A 225 12.71 -18.50 3.85
CA ALA A 225 12.71 -17.29 3.05
C ALA A 225 11.30 -16.97 2.54
N GLY A 226 10.88 -15.72 2.66
CA GLY A 226 9.53 -15.25 2.34
C GLY A 226 8.51 -15.44 3.45
N ILE A 227 8.95 -15.73 4.70
CA ILE A 227 8.04 -15.75 5.86
C ILE A 227 7.43 -14.36 6.11
N SER A 228 8.21 -13.32 5.80
CA SER A 228 7.86 -11.92 5.84
C SER A 228 8.47 -11.26 4.61
N VAL A 229 7.69 -10.37 4.02
CA VAL A 229 8.04 -9.58 2.83
C VAL A 229 7.44 -8.20 3.03
N SER A 230 8.17 -7.18 2.62
CA SER A 230 7.67 -5.80 2.56
C SER A 230 8.39 -5.06 1.44
N THR A 231 7.85 -3.92 1.03
CA THR A 231 8.66 -2.91 0.34
C THR A 231 9.71 -2.37 1.32
N ALA A 232 10.71 -1.65 0.81
CA ALA A 232 11.76 -1.04 1.60
C ALA A 232 12.01 0.43 1.19
N GLY A 233 10.95 1.09 0.67
CA GLY A 233 11.02 2.38 0.01
C GLY A 233 12.01 2.43 -1.15
N ASP A 234 12.26 3.62 -1.69
CA ASP A 234 13.28 3.86 -2.72
C ASP A 234 14.61 4.25 -2.06
N ILE A 235 15.41 3.23 -1.74
CA ILE A 235 16.71 3.38 -1.08
C ILE A 235 17.73 4.00 -2.04
N ASN A 236 17.69 3.58 -3.30
CA ASN A 236 18.73 3.91 -4.27
C ASN A 236 18.45 5.22 -5.04
N GLY A 237 17.20 5.70 -5.02
CA GLY A 237 16.74 6.95 -5.65
C GLY A 237 16.39 6.83 -7.14
N ASP A 238 16.05 5.62 -7.63
CA ASP A 238 15.70 5.37 -9.03
C ASP A 238 14.20 5.47 -9.33
N GLY A 239 13.39 5.76 -8.32
CA GLY A 239 11.94 5.86 -8.39
C GLY A 239 11.22 4.51 -8.30
N THR A 240 11.92 3.42 -7.98
CA THR A 240 11.32 2.12 -7.71
C THR A 240 11.62 1.67 -6.29
N SER A 241 10.60 1.20 -5.58
CA SER A 241 10.82 0.68 -4.24
C SER A 241 11.60 -0.63 -4.27
N GLU A 242 12.60 -0.74 -3.41
CA GLU A 242 13.23 -2.00 -3.05
C GLU A 242 12.25 -2.96 -2.38
N VAL A 243 12.63 -4.24 -2.35
CA VAL A 243 11.88 -5.32 -1.66
C VAL A 243 12.74 -5.93 -0.58
N VAL A 244 12.22 -6.01 0.64
CA VAL A 244 12.87 -6.72 1.75
C VAL A 244 12.19 -8.05 2.04
N ILE A 245 13.00 -9.10 2.24
CA ILE A 245 12.53 -10.47 2.45
C ILE A 245 13.22 -11.09 3.64
N GLY A 246 12.43 -11.59 4.59
CA GLY A 246 12.91 -12.31 5.76
C GLY A 246 13.08 -13.82 5.56
N ALA A 247 14.13 -14.38 6.16
CA ALA A 247 14.46 -15.81 6.18
C ALA A 247 14.93 -16.22 7.59
N PHE A 248 14.02 -16.23 8.55
CA PHE A 248 14.36 -16.35 9.97
C PHE A 248 15.06 -17.66 10.39
N SER A 249 14.90 -18.74 9.63
CA SER A 249 15.50 -20.03 9.93
C SER A 249 16.84 -20.24 9.23
N ALA A 250 17.28 -19.29 8.41
CA ALA A 250 18.52 -19.41 7.64
C ALA A 250 19.73 -19.64 8.54
N ASP A 251 20.50 -20.67 8.19
CA ASP A 251 21.70 -21.10 8.91
C ASP A 251 22.96 -20.61 8.18
N ARG A 252 23.66 -19.62 8.74
CA ARG A 252 25.00 -19.23 8.27
C ARG A 252 26.05 -19.22 9.36
N ASP A 253 27.31 -19.36 8.93
CA ASP A 253 28.52 -19.32 9.78
C ASP A 253 28.52 -20.29 10.98
N ALA A 254 27.86 -21.44 10.82
CA ALA A 254 27.69 -22.47 11.85
C ALA A 254 26.90 -22.01 13.10
N LEU A 255 26.15 -20.92 12.99
CA LEU A 255 25.09 -20.55 13.91
C LEU A 255 23.81 -21.32 13.54
N LEU A 256 23.01 -21.66 14.55
CA LEU A 256 21.72 -22.30 14.38
C LEU A 256 20.62 -21.24 14.39
N SER A 257 20.01 -21.03 13.25
CA SER A 257 18.94 -20.08 12.95
C SER A 257 19.21 -18.67 13.50
N PRO A 258 20.36 -18.05 13.16
CA PRO A 258 20.51 -16.61 13.36
C PRO A 258 19.47 -15.82 12.57
N GLY A 259 19.03 -16.36 11.43
CA GLY A 259 18.11 -15.69 10.51
C GLY A 259 18.82 -14.65 9.64
N GLU A 260 18.18 -14.33 8.52
CA GLU A 260 18.67 -13.42 7.51
C GLU A 260 17.53 -12.56 6.97
N ALA A 261 17.85 -11.39 6.43
CA ALA A 261 16.97 -10.62 5.57
C ALA A 261 17.71 -10.19 4.30
N TYR A 262 16.97 -9.99 3.21
CA TYR A 262 17.49 -9.70 1.88
C TYR A 262 16.82 -8.42 1.36
N VAL A 263 17.60 -7.39 1.07
CA VAL A 263 17.10 -6.14 0.47
C VAL A 263 17.44 -6.17 -1.02
N LEU A 264 16.42 -6.31 -1.86
CA LEU A 264 16.53 -6.54 -3.30
C LEU A 264 16.15 -5.29 -4.08
N ASP A 265 16.89 -5.02 -5.14
CA ASP A 265 16.65 -3.89 -6.05
C ASP A 265 15.35 -4.08 -6.85
N GLY A 266 14.43 -3.13 -6.72
CA GLY A 266 13.08 -3.19 -7.31
C GLY A 266 13.10 -3.13 -8.83
N ALA A 267 13.86 -2.19 -9.40
CA ALA A 267 14.03 -2.05 -10.85
C ALA A 267 14.62 -3.32 -11.48
N MET A 268 15.60 -3.95 -10.84
CA MET A 268 16.19 -5.21 -11.29
C MET A 268 15.19 -6.35 -11.25
N LEU A 269 14.41 -6.48 -10.17
CA LEU A 269 13.34 -7.48 -10.08
C LEU A 269 12.32 -7.31 -11.21
N GLY A 270 11.91 -6.07 -11.49
CA GLY A 270 10.99 -5.74 -12.58
C GLY A 270 11.56 -6.00 -13.98
N ALA A 271 12.88 -5.93 -14.14
CA ALA A 271 13.57 -6.19 -15.40
C ALA A 271 13.88 -7.67 -15.67
N LEU A 272 13.54 -8.59 -14.75
CA LEU A 272 13.82 -10.01 -14.95
C LEU A 272 12.90 -10.62 -16.03
N GLU A 273 13.52 -11.10 -17.10
CA GLU A 273 12.79 -11.75 -18.20
C GLU A 273 12.41 -13.21 -17.87
N PRO A 274 11.14 -13.60 -18.03
CA PRO A 274 10.71 -14.97 -17.75
C PRO A 274 11.27 -15.95 -18.78
N THR A 275 11.95 -16.99 -18.31
CA THR A 275 12.49 -18.03 -19.22
C THR A 275 11.52 -19.19 -19.45
N ASN A 276 10.49 -19.36 -18.61
CA ASN A 276 9.39 -20.34 -18.75
C ASN A 276 8.11 -19.89 -17.99
N GLY A 277 7.67 -18.65 -18.17
CA GLY A 277 6.51 -18.10 -17.44
C GLY A 277 6.82 -17.61 -16.02
N PHE A 278 8.06 -17.80 -15.55
CA PHE A 278 8.61 -17.17 -14.35
C PHE A 278 10.01 -16.61 -14.66
N ALA A 279 10.27 -15.42 -14.14
CA ALA A 279 11.62 -14.97 -13.83
C ALA A 279 12.10 -15.66 -12.54
N ALA A 280 13.40 -15.76 -12.31
CA ALA A 280 13.91 -16.34 -11.06
C ALA A 280 15.15 -15.61 -10.57
N LEU A 281 15.22 -15.37 -9.26
CA LEU A 281 16.37 -14.84 -8.56
C LEU A 281 16.72 -15.78 -7.39
N ASP A 282 18.00 -16.15 -7.32
CA ASP A 282 18.55 -16.94 -6.22
C ASP A 282 19.08 -16.00 -5.15
N LEU A 283 18.46 -16.01 -3.97
CA LEU A 283 18.87 -15.16 -2.84
C LEU A 283 20.30 -15.48 -2.36
N GLY A 284 20.85 -16.64 -2.73
CA GLY A 284 22.24 -16.99 -2.48
C GLY A 284 23.26 -16.23 -3.35
N ASP A 285 22.83 -15.60 -4.45
CA ASP A 285 23.69 -14.87 -5.39
C ASP A 285 23.12 -13.47 -5.68
N LEU A 286 23.49 -12.52 -4.82
CA LEU A 286 23.11 -11.11 -4.96
C LEU A 286 24.15 -10.29 -5.76
N SER A 287 25.02 -10.94 -6.53
CA SER A 287 26.08 -10.25 -7.27
C SER A 287 25.55 -9.32 -8.35
N GLY A 288 26.36 -8.32 -8.73
CA GLY A 288 25.98 -7.38 -9.79
C GLY A 288 24.94 -6.33 -9.39
N GLY A 289 24.72 -6.14 -8.07
CA GLY A 289 23.80 -5.13 -7.54
C GLY A 289 22.38 -5.64 -7.26
N ALA A 290 22.12 -6.94 -7.40
CA ALA A 290 20.78 -7.51 -7.22
C ALA A 290 20.21 -7.36 -5.80
N GLY A 291 21.08 -7.17 -4.79
CA GLY A 291 20.63 -6.89 -3.44
C GLY A 291 21.73 -6.94 -2.39
N VAL A 292 21.32 -6.84 -1.13
CA VAL A 292 22.17 -6.87 0.07
C VAL A 292 21.65 -7.89 1.06
N LEU A 293 22.57 -8.63 1.68
CA LEU A 293 22.28 -9.55 2.77
C LEU A 293 22.43 -8.84 4.12
N LEU A 294 21.38 -8.88 4.93
CA LEU A 294 21.38 -8.50 6.35
C LEU A 294 21.43 -9.78 7.19
N GLN A 295 22.52 -9.99 7.91
CA GLN A 295 22.82 -11.27 8.56
C GLN A 295 22.63 -11.18 10.08
N GLY A 296 21.83 -12.08 10.64
CA GLY A 296 21.75 -12.28 12.09
C GLY A 296 23.05 -12.83 12.69
N ALA A 297 23.29 -12.58 13.97
CA ALA A 297 24.60 -12.80 14.60
C ALA A 297 24.58 -13.80 15.76
N LEU A 298 23.41 -14.14 16.30
CA LEU A 298 23.27 -15.00 17.47
C LEU A 298 22.46 -16.27 17.18
N ASN A 299 22.73 -17.35 17.90
CA ASN A 299 21.93 -18.58 17.76
C ASN A 299 20.49 -18.32 18.20
N ALA A 300 19.52 -18.77 17.40
CA ALA A 300 18.09 -18.61 17.62
C ALA A 300 17.68 -17.14 17.82
N GLU A 301 18.35 -16.21 17.12
CA GLU A 301 17.96 -14.80 17.06
C GLU A 301 16.72 -14.61 16.17
N PHE A 302 16.59 -15.41 15.11
CA PHE A 302 15.49 -15.39 14.16
C PHE A 302 15.33 -14.02 13.48
N ALA A 303 16.44 -13.37 13.10
CA ALA A 303 16.40 -12.14 12.31
C ALA A 303 15.70 -12.38 10.97
N GLY A 304 14.88 -11.42 10.53
CA GLY A 304 14.03 -11.60 9.35
C GLY A 304 12.79 -12.45 9.64
N TRP A 305 12.39 -12.60 10.90
CA TRP A 305 11.06 -13.12 11.22
C TRP A 305 9.96 -12.15 10.76
N SER A 306 10.17 -10.86 11.02
CA SER A 306 9.40 -9.77 10.44
C SER A 306 10.37 -8.77 9.79
N VAL A 307 9.94 -8.17 8.69
CA VAL A 307 10.66 -7.11 7.98
C VAL A 307 9.62 -6.07 7.57
N ALA A 308 10.03 -4.81 7.54
CA ALA A 308 9.22 -3.72 7.01
C ALA A 308 10.15 -2.63 6.45
N ASP A 309 9.57 -1.80 5.59
CA ASP A 309 10.04 -0.43 5.39
C ASP A 309 10.09 0.30 6.74
N ALA A 310 11.09 1.17 6.91
CA ALA A 310 11.15 2.08 8.03
C ALA A 310 10.95 3.55 7.62
N GLY A 311 10.91 3.86 6.32
CA GLY A 311 10.93 5.24 5.84
C GLY A 311 12.31 5.89 6.02
N ASP A 312 12.41 7.20 5.89
CA ASP A 312 13.63 7.98 6.15
C ASP A 312 13.71 8.36 7.64
N VAL A 313 14.22 7.44 8.46
CA VAL A 313 14.21 7.64 9.92
C VAL A 313 15.40 8.47 10.42
N ASP A 314 16.42 8.66 9.57
CA ASP A 314 17.64 9.41 9.89
C ASP A 314 17.77 10.76 9.16
N GLY A 315 16.86 11.03 8.21
CA GLY A 315 16.71 12.30 7.51
C GLY A 315 17.73 12.51 6.39
N ASP A 316 18.29 11.43 5.84
CA ASP A 316 19.27 11.49 4.75
C ASP A 316 18.62 11.55 3.34
N GLY A 317 17.30 11.36 3.28
CA GLY A 317 16.49 11.35 2.07
C GLY A 317 16.39 9.99 1.38
N ARG A 318 16.82 8.91 2.03
CA ARG A 318 16.68 7.53 1.56
C ARG A 318 15.80 6.75 2.51
N ALA A 319 15.11 5.76 1.96
CA ALA A 319 14.38 4.82 2.80
C ALA A 319 15.32 3.88 3.56
N ASP A 320 14.90 3.52 4.77
CA ASP A 320 15.57 2.62 5.69
C ASP A 320 14.78 1.32 5.85
N VAL A 321 15.42 0.31 6.44
CA VAL A 321 14.79 -1.01 6.62
C VAL A 321 14.79 -1.41 8.09
N ILE A 322 13.68 -1.97 8.55
CA ILE A 322 13.60 -2.59 9.87
C ILE A 322 13.48 -4.12 9.80
N VAL A 323 14.28 -4.80 10.62
CA VAL A 323 14.34 -6.27 10.72
C VAL A 323 14.05 -6.72 12.15
N GLY A 324 12.97 -7.47 12.35
CA GLY A 324 12.58 -8.06 13.62
C GLY A 324 13.29 -9.40 13.91
N ALA A 325 13.66 -9.60 15.17
CA ALA A 325 14.41 -10.75 15.68
C ALA A 325 13.95 -11.13 17.10
N PHE A 326 12.72 -11.61 17.23
CA PHE A 326 12.10 -11.88 18.53
C PHE A 326 12.79 -12.97 19.36
N GLY A 327 13.64 -13.81 18.76
CA GLY A 327 14.34 -14.91 19.44
C GLY A 327 15.49 -14.45 20.35
N ALA A 328 15.99 -13.23 20.13
CA ALA A 328 17.13 -12.67 20.82
C ALA A 328 16.97 -12.67 22.35
N ASN A 329 18.08 -12.89 23.07
CA ASN A 329 18.19 -12.76 24.52
C ASN A 329 17.07 -13.50 25.31
N ILE A 330 16.89 -14.80 25.06
CA ILE A 330 15.84 -15.63 25.68
C ILE A 330 14.45 -15.04 25.40
N PHE A 331 14.22 -14.70 24.13
CA PHE A 331 12.99 -14.10 23.62
C PHE A 331 12.61 -12.78 24.30
N ALA A 332 13.57 -12.02 24.83
CA ALA A 332 13.32 -10.60 25.07
C ALA A 332 13.05 -9.90 23.74
N GLY A 333 13.76 -10.32 22.69
CA GLY A 333 13.58 -9.85 21.33
C GLY A 333 14.40 -8.60 21.01
N ARG A 334 14.60 -8.38 19.73
CA ARG A 334 15.28 -7.22 19.14
C ARG A 334 14.60 -6.82 17.85
N ALA A 335 14.79 -5.57 17.46
CA ALA A 335 14.63 -5.11 16.09
C ALA A 335 15.87 -4.32 15.68
N PHE A 336 16.15 -4.27 14.38
CA PHE A 336 17.30 -3.58 13.81
C PHE A 336 16.81 -2.63 12.74
N VAL A 337 17.07 -1.35 12.91
CA VAL A 337 16.93 -0.39 11.82
C VAL A 337 18.28 -0.31 11.13
N VAL A 338 18.29 -0.46 9.80
CA VAL A 338 19.48 -0.40 8.96
C VAL A 338 19.29 0.73 7.97
N PHE A 339 20.23 1.67 7.95
CA PHE A 339 20.10 2.87 7.14
C PHE A 339 20.32 2.61 5.66
N GLY A 340 19.60 3.35 4.81
CA GLY A 340 19.62 3.24 3.35
C GLY A 340 21.01 3.47 2.77
N ASP A 341 21.73 4.49 3.24
CA ASP A 341 23.12 4.75 2.84
C ASP A 341 24.05 3.55 3.13
N ALA A 342 23.84 2.84 4.24
CA ALA A 342 24.61 1.67 4.60
C ALA A 342 24.29 0.45 3.71
N ILE A 343 23.03 0.31 3.33
CA ILE A 343 22.58 -0.69 2.35
C ILE A 343 23.24 -0.40 1.00
N GLU A 344 23.25 0.84 0.52
CA GLU A 344 23.88 1.20 -0.75
C GLU A 344 25.39 0.99 -0.74
N ASP A 345 26.08 1.35 0.35
CA ASP A 345 27.52 1.10 0.51
C ASP A 345 27.83 -0.41 0.47
N ALA A 346 26.97 -1.22 1.10
CA ALA A 346 27.08 -2.67 1.10
C ALA A 346 26.79 -3.28 -0.28
N ARG A 347 25.78 -2.76 -1.00
CA ARG A 347 25.42 -3.16 -2.38
C ARG A 347 26.56 -2.88 -3.34
N ALA A 348 27.11 -1.66 -3.31
CA ALA A 348 28.23 -1.26 -4.14
C ALA A 348 29.52 -2.06 -3.85
N SER A 349 29.68 -2.52 -2.62
CA SER A 349 30.84 -3.31 -2.18
C SER A 349 30.64 -4.83 -2.31
N GLU A 350 29.44 -5.29 -2.68
CA GLU A 350 29.01 -6.69 -2.66
C GLU A 350 29.29 -7.38 -1.31
N THR A 351 28.96 -6.69 -0.21
CA THR A 351 29.17 -7.18 1.17
C THR A 351 27.85 -7.33 1.92
N ALA A 352 27.84 -8.23 2.91
CA ALA A 352 26.72 -8.35 3.86
C ALA A 352 26.88 -7.36 5.02
N ILE A 353 25.76 -6.98 5.63
CA ILE A 353 25.69 -6.21 6.87
C ILE A 353 25.44 -7.16 8.04
N ASP A 354 26.25 -7.07 9.10
CA ASP A 354 26.11 -7.87 10.32
C ASP A 354 25.22 -7.13 11.33
N LEU A 355 23.98 -7.61 11.50
CA LEU A 355 23.00 -6.99 12.40
C LEU A 355 23.45 -7.03 13.88
N GLY A 356 24.31 -7.99 14.27
CA GLY A 356 24.84 -8.07 15.62
C GLY A 356 25.95 -7.06 15.94
N ALA A 357 26.42 -6.33 14.93
CA ALA A 357 27.57 -5.44 15.03
C ALA A 357 27.40 -4.15 14.23
N LEU A 358 26.16 -3.66 14.09
CA LEU A 358 25.86 -2.37 13.46
C LEU A 358 26.70 -1.26 14.12
N THR A 359 27.40 -0.49 13.29
CA THR A 359 28.00 0.77 13.73
C THR A 359 26.95 1.88 13.69
N PRO A 360 27.14 3.01 14.40
CA PRO A 360 26.15 4.08 14.44
C PRO A 360 25.81 4.68 13.06
N ASP A 361 26.73 4.60 12.10
CA ASP A 361 26.53 4.99 10.70
C ASP A 361 25.79 3.92 9.87
N GLN A 362 25.57 2.72 10.41
CA GLN A 362 24.84 1.65 9.75
C GLN A 362 23.41 1.49 10.25
N GLY A 363 23.09 1.99 11.43
CA GLY A 363 21.77 1.85 12.02
C GLY A 363 21.77 1.76 13.54
N VAL A 364 20.64 1.32 14.08
CA VAL A 364 20.40 1.20 15.53
C VAL A 364 19.75 -0.14 15.88
N THR A 365 20.08 -0.66 17.06
CA THR A 365 19.38 -1.83 17.65
C THR A 365 18.32 -1.36 18.63
N LEU A 366 17.09 -1.87 18.49
CA LEU A 366 16.05 -1.76 19.52
C LEU A 366 15.99 -3.06 20.34
N THR A 367 16.01 -2.97 21.67
CA THR A 367 16.05 -4.13 22.56
C THR A 367 14.82 -4.24 23.46
N GLY A 368 14.28 -5.47 23.54
CA GLY A 368 13.18 -5.80 24.45
C GLY A 368 13.62 -5.77 25.92
N SER A 369 12.67 -5.41 26.79
CA SER A 369 12.90 -5.06 28.19
C SER A 369 13.16 -6.27 29.09
N ALA A 370 12.36 -7.32 28.95
CA ALA A 370 12.40 -8.52 29.76
C ALA A 370 12.35 -9.79 28.91
N ILE A 371 12.81 -10.90 29.49
CA ILE A 371 12.77 -12.20 28.82
C ILE A 371 11.31 -12.58 28.49
N LEU A 372 11.12 -13.20 27.32
CA LEU A 372 9.81 -13.60 26.81
C LEU A 372 8.86 -12.43 26.49
N ASP A 373 9.33 -11.20 26.28
CA ASP A 373 8.50 -10.09 25.79
C ASP A 373 8.21 -10.17 24.28
N TYR A 374 9.12 -10.79 23.53
CA TYR A 374 9.02 -11.02 22.08
C TYR A 374 9.04 -9.71 21.27
N ALA A 375 9.83 -8.72 21.69
CA ALA A 375 10.02 -7.49 20.92
C ALA A 375 10.56 -7.80 19.51
N GLY A 376 10.03 -7.11 18.50
CA GLY A 376 10.38 -7.36 17.10
C GLY A 376 9.77 -8.65 16.53
N HIS A 377 8.73 -9.19 17.18
CA HIS A 377 7.93 -10.27 16.57
C HIS A 377 7.20 -9.77 15.33
N GLN A 378 6.67 -8.55 15.36
CA GLN A 378 6.24 -7.82 14.18
C GLN A 378 6.76 -6.39 14.27
N VAL A 379 7.16 -5.86 13.13
CA VAL A 379 7.64 -4.48 12.94
C VAL A 379 6.84 -3.87 11.79
N ALA A 380 6.67 -2.55 11.80
CA ALA A 380 5.99 -1.83 10.75
C ALA A 380 6.49 -0.38 10.65
N ALA A 381 6.37 0.21 9.47
CA ALA A 381 6.45 1.65 9.27
C ALA A 381 5.25 2.35 9.93
N LEU A 382 5.46 3.61 10.33
CA LEU A 382 4.39 4.53 10.68
C LEU A 382 4.43 5.80 9.82
N GLY A 383 5.59 6.23 9.36
CA GLY A 383 5.79 7.55 8.74
C GLY A 383 5.99 8.64 9.78
N ASP A 384 6.15 9.89 9.37
CA ASP A 384 6.34 11.05 10.25
C ASP A 384 5.05 11.44 11.00
N LEU A 385 4.81 10.83 12.17
CA LEU A 385 3.63 11.11 12.98
C LEU A 385 3.75 12.47 13.71
N ASP A 386 4.95 12.85 14.15
CA ASP A 386 5.16 14.03 14.99
C ASP A 386 5.52 15.32 14.23
N GLY A 387 5.66 15.21 12.91
CA GLY A 387 5.85 16.30 11.96
C GLY A 387 7.24 16.91 12.01
N ASP A 388 8.25 16.14 12.44
CA ASP A 388 9.63 16.60 12.57
C ASP A 388 10.50 16.33 11.32
N GLY A 389 9.93 15.64 10.33
CA GLY A 389 10.55 15.28 9.07
C GLY A 389 11.37 13.99 9.12
N LEU A 390 11.27 13.21 10.19
CA LEU A 390 11.85 11.88 10.31
C LEU A 390 10.72 10.85 10.44
N ASP A 391 10.84 9.75 9.71
CA ASP A 391 9.82 8.71 9.82
C ASP A 391 9.89 7.97 11.16
N ASP A 392 8.72 7.56 11.65
CA ASP A 392 8.55 6.81 12.87
C ASP A 392 8.26 5.33 12.59
N ILE A 393 8.50 4.49 13.59
CA ILE A 393 8.37 3.03 13.46
C ILE A 393 7.58 2.40 14.61
N ILE A 394 7.05 1.21 14.36
CA ILE A 394 6.27 0.45 15.33
C ILE A 394 6.92 -0.91 15.62
N ILE A 395 7.10 -1.22 16.90
CA ILE A 395 7.62 -2.51 17.37
C ILE A 395 6.58 -3.22 18.23
N GLY A 396 6.20 -4.43 17.81
CA GLY A 396 5.34 -5.32 18.57
C GLY A 396 6.12 -6.15 19.61
N ALA A 397 5.60 -6.21 20.84
CA ALA A 397 6.07 -7.06 21.95
C ALA A 397 4.87 -7.75 22.63
N GLY A 398 4.11 -8.54 21.87
CA GLY A 398 2.83 -9.10 22.31
C GLY A 398 2.87 -10.01 23.55
N GLN A 399 4.03 -10.50 24.01
CA GLN A 399 4.12 -11.29 25.24
C GLN A 399 4.48 -10.46 26.48
N ALA A 400 4.81 -9.18 26.31
CA ALA A 400 5.14 -8.26 27.37
C ALA A 400 3.96 -7.98 28.32
N ASP A 401 4.24 -7.25 29.40
CA ASP A 401 3.29 -6.87 30.43
C ASP A 401 2.37 -8.02 30.91
N GLY A 402 3.00 -9.16 31.22
CA GLY A 402 2.25 -10.33 31.71
C GLY A 402 1.23 -10.87 30.71
N ARG A 403 1.52 -10.75 29.40
CA ARG A 403 0.66 -11.16 28.28
C ARG A 403 -0.58 -10.29 28.10
N ARG A 404 -0.57 -9.05 28.58
CA ARG A 404 -1.43 -7.99 28.00
C ARG A 404 -0.88 -7.58 26.64
N GLY A 405 0.45 -7.58 26.50
CA GLY A 405 1.17 -7.19 25.30
C GLY A 405 1.46 -5.69 25.26
N GLU A 406 2.58 -5.34 24.63
CA GLU A 406 3.03 -3.98 24.40
C GLU A 406 3.22 -3.72 22.90
N THR A 407 2.87 -2.51 22.46
CA THR A 407 3.19 -1.95 21.14
C THR A 407 3.97 -0.66 21.38
N HIS A 408 5.16 -0.53 20.78
CA HIS A 408 5.99 0.64 20.94
C HIS A 408 6.01 1.44 19.65
N VAL A 409 5.59 2.69 19.70
CA VAL A 409 5.89 3.70 18.68
C VAL A 409 7.21 4.34 19.07
N VAL A 410 8.19 4.31 18.18
CA VAL A 410 9.52 4.90 18.40
C VAL A 410 9.71 6.02 17.40
N PHE A 411 9.99 7.22 17.90
CA PHE A 411 10.11 8.39 17.05
C PHE A 411 11.47 8.40 16.31
N GLY A 412 11.50 8.87 15.07
CA GLY A 412 12.73 8.99 14.28
C GLY A 412 13.82 9.80 15.00
N SER A 413 13.42 10.87 15.71
CA SER A 413 14.32 11.65 16.55
C SER A 413 15.04 10.84 17.64
N ALA A 414 14.43 9.76 18.15
CA ALA A 414 15.08 8.85 19.10
C ALA A 414 16.15 7.98 18.41
N ILE A 415 15.91 7.58 17.16
CA ILE A 415 16.84 6.81 16.35
C ILE A 415 18.09 7.65 16.06
N VAL A 416 17.91 8.87 15.58
CA VAL A 416 19.00 9.84 15.36
C VAL A 416 19.79 10.12 16.66
N ALA A 417 19.10 10.24 17.80
CA ALA A 417 19.77 10.43 19.09
C ALA A 417 20.59 9.20 19.51
N GLY A 418 20.09 7.99 19.24
CA GLY A 418 20.75 6.73 19.53
C GLY A 418 22.02 6.48 18.70
N THR A 419 22.13 7.09 17.52
CA THR A 419 23.29 6.99 16.62
C THR A 419 24.21 8.22 16.62
N GLY A 420 23.81 9.30 17.29
CA GLY A 420 24.59 10.54 17.41
C GLY A 420 25.88 10.43 18.22
N GLU A 421 26.62 11.54 18.38
CA GLU A 421 27.96 11.56 19.04
C GLU A 421 27.99 10.97 20.46
N ASP A 422 26.86 11.02 21.16
CA ASP A 422 26.69 10.51 22.53
C ASP A 422 25.91 9.18 22.59
N GLY A 423 25.43 8.68 21.46
CA GLY A 423 24.66 7.44 21.32
C GLY A 423 25.56 6.19 21.32
N ASP A 424 25.02 5.06 21.76
CA ASP A 424 25.71 3.77 21.77
C ASP A 424 25.15 2.78 20.72
N GLY A 425 24.25 3.23 19.85
CA GLY A 425 23.61 2.41 18.82
C GLY A 425 22.56 1.44 19.38
N GLU A 426 22.09 1.65 20.61
CA GLU A 426 21.06 0.82 21.24
C GLU A 426 19.93 1.66 21.87
N ILE A 427 18.68 1.27 21.62
CA ILE A 427 17.48 1.86 22.22
C ILE A 427 16.73 0.76 22.99
N ALA A 428 16.65 0.90 24.31
CA ALA A 428 15.88 -0.03 25.14
C ALA A 428 14.40 0.37 25.16
N LEU A 429 13.52 -0.49 24.65
CA LEU A 429 12.09 -0.19 24.48
C LEU A 429 11.37 0.08 25.82
N GLY A 430 11.82 -0.53 26.92
CA GLY A 430 11.26 -0.32 28.26
C GLY A 430 11.68 0.97 28.93
N ASP A 431 12.64 1.70 28.35
CA ASP A 431 13.17 2.96 28.88
C ASP A 431 12.79 4.17 28.01
N LEU A 432 11.93 3.98 26.99
CA LEU A 432 11.44 5.07 26.15
C LEU A 432 10.81 6.17 27.01
N SER A 433 11.34 7.39 26.92
CA SER A 433 10.65 8.54 27.46
C SER A 433 9.56 8.99 26.48
N GLY A 434 8.58 9.76 26.92
CA GLY A 434 7.57 10.33 26.01
C GLY A 434 8.15 11.22 24.90
N GLY A 435 9.40 11.67 25.02
CA GLY A 435 10.11 12.33 23.91
C GLY A 435 10.62 11.36 22.86
N ASP A 436 10.97 10.13 23.27
CA ASP A 436 11.62 9.11 22.43
C ASP A 436 10.59 8.16 21.78
N GLY A 437 9.42 8.01 22.40
CA GLY A 437 8.37 7.12 21.90
C GLY A 437 7.18 6.99 22.85
N VAL A 438 6.25 6.10 22.49
CA VAL A 438 5.06 5.79 23.27
C VAL A 438 4.88 4.28 23.35
N THR A 439 4.61 3.76 24.55
CA THR A 439 4.24 2.36 24.78
C THR A 439 2.73 2.25 24.98
N ILE A 440 2.09 1.42 24.17
CA ILE A 440 0.66 1.12 24.19
C ILE A 440 0.48 -0.29 24.74
N THR A 441 -0.34 -0.44 25.79
CA THR A 441 -0.57 -1.73 26.48
C THR A 441 -1.96 -2.29 26.22
N GLY A 442 -2.06 -3.62 26.17
CA GLY A 442 -3.34 -4.32 26.02
C GLY A 442 -4.33 -4.07 27.16
N ALA A 443 -5.63 -4.06 26.83
CA ALA A 443 -6.70 -3.74 27.76
C ALA A 443 -6.89 -4.81 28.86
N LYS A 444 -6.70 -6.08 28.49
CA LYS A 444 -6.99 -7.25 29.33
C LYS A 444 -5.85 -8.26 29.29
N ALA A 445 -5.84 -9.13 30.29
CA ALA A 445 -4.93 -10.27 30.30
C ALA A 445 -5.21 -11.19 29.10
N GLN A 446 -4.14 -11.70 28.50
CA GLN A 446 -4.19 -12.55 27.29
C GLN A 446 -4.61 -11.82 26.01
N ASP A 447 -4.65 -10.48 25.99
CA ASP A 447 -4.88 -9.74 24.76
C ASP A 447 -3.72 -9.98 23.78
N LEU A 448 -2.48 -9.92 24.27
CA LEU A 448 -1.27 -9.96 23.44
C LEU A 448 -1.23 -8.82 22.41
N LEU A 449 -1.68 -7.62 22.80
CA LEU A 449 -1.64 -6.46 21.92
C LEU A 449 -0.19 -6.18 21.49
N GLY A 450 0.05 -5.96 20.20
CA GLY A 450 1.40 -5.89 19.64
C GLY A 450 1.98 -7.26 19.26
N PHE A 451 1.16 -8.32 19.21
CA PHE A 451 1.53 -9.53 18.48
C PHE A 451 1.59 -9.25 16.98
N ALA A 452 0.63 -8.46 16.50
CA ALA A 452 0.64 -7.82 15.20
C ALA A 452 0.53 -6.30 15.33
N VAL A 453 1.19 -5.58 14.41
CA VAL A 453 1.23 -4.11 14.36
C VAL A 453 1.25 -3.65 12.91
N SER A 454 0.69 -2.47 12.65
CA SER A 454 0.79 -1.73 11.38
C SER A 454 0.48 -0.25 11.64
N GLY A 455 0.98 0.64 10.79
CA GLY A 455 0.34 1.94 10.59
C GLY A 455 -1.07 1.75 10.02
N ALA A 456 -1.90 2.78 10.13
CA ALA A 456 -3.32 2.71 9.75
C ALA A 456 -3.79 3.90 8.88
N GLY A 457 -2.87 4.71 8.36
CA GLY A 457 -3.23 5.96 7.70
C GLY A 457 -3.91 6.94 8.69
N ASP A 458 -4.76 7.83 8.19
CA ASP A 458 -5.54 8.78 9.00
C ASP A 458 -6.98 8.29 9.14
N VAL A 459 -7.26 7.45 10.13
CA VAL A 459 -8.55 6.75 10.29
C VAL A 459 -9.63 7.68 10.81
N ASP A 460 -9.28 8.73 11.56
CA ASP A 460 -10.22 9.70 12.11
C ASP A 460 -10.27 11.06 11.38
N ALA A 461 -9.56 11.16 10.25
CA ALA A 461 -9.47 12.32 9.37
C ALA A 461 -9.02 13.61 10.10
N ASP A 462 -8.10 13.46 11.05
CA ASP A 462 -7.53 14.58 11.81
C ASP A 462 -6.21 15.12 11.24
N GLY A 463 -5.71 14.48 10.17
CA GLY A 463 -4.49 14.78 9.45
C GLY A 463 -3.24 14.14 10.07
N LEU A 464 -3.38 13.25 11.05
CA LEU A 464 -2.29 12.51 11.67
C LEU A 464 -2.36 11.02 11.36
N LEU A 465 -1.20 10.37 11.36
CA LEU A 465 -1.10 8.94 11.15
C LEU A 465 -1.54 8.18 12.41
N ASP A 466 -2.24 7.08 12.21
CA ASP A 466 -2.79 6.24 13.25
C ASP A 466 -2.07 4.89 13.33
N VAL A 467 -2.26 4.20 14.45
CA VAL A 467 -1.65 2.90 14.70
C VAL A 467 -2.74 1.84 14.88
N ILE A 468 -2.55 0.68 14.25
CA ILE A 468 -3.31 -0.52 14.57
C ILE A 468 -2.42 -1.58 15.22
N ALA A 469 -2.94 -2.19 16.28
CA ALA A 469 -2.29 -3.26 17.01
C ALA A 469 -3.26 -4.40 17.29
N GLY A 470 -2.75 -5.63 17.30
CA GLY A 470 -3.57 -6.83 17.34
C GLY A 470 -3.00 -7.94 18.20
N GLY A 471 -3.90 -8.80 18.65
CA GLY A 471 -3.63 -9.89 19.56
C GLY A 471 -4.64 -11.03 19.45
N TRP A 472 -4.23 -12.12 18.81
CA TRP A 472 -5.12 -13.23 18.41
C TRP A 472 -5.72 -14.06 19.56
N THR A 473 -5.23 -13.90 20.80
CA THR A 473 -5.80 -14.62 21.95
C THR A 473 -6.76 -13.79 22.79
N GLY A 474 -6.91 -12.50 22.49
CA GLY A 474 -7.74 -11.58 23.25
C GLY A 474 -9.18 -12.04 23.40
N SER A 475 -9.83 -11.58 24.46
CA SER A 475 -11.24 -11.88 24.70
C SER A 475 -11.92 -10.78 25.49
N PRO A 476 -13.21 -10.48 25.23
CA PRO A 476 -13.94 -9.45 25.95
C PRO A 476 -13.95 -9.62 27.48
N ASP A 477 -13.79 -10.84 27.99
CA ASP A 477 -13.76 -11.15 29.43
C ASP A 477 -12.34 -11.40 29.99
N GLY A 478 -11.29 -11.29 29.16
CA GLY A 478 -9.90 -11.56 29.54
C GLY A 478 -9.59 -13.03 29.82
N SER A 479 -10.42 -13.96 29.34
CA SER A 479 -10.22 -15.41 29.57
C SER A 479 -9.17 -16.04 28.66
N GLY A 480 -8.83 -15.40 27.53
CA GLY A 480 -8.00 -16.00 26.49
C GLY A 480 -8.74 -17.04 25.64
N ALA A 481 -10.06 -16.88 25.49
CA ALA A 481 -10.92 -17.73 24.67
C ALA A 481 -10.69 -17.60 23.16
N GLN A 482 -9.73 -16.76 22.73
CA GLN A 482 -9.32 -16.60 21.33
C GLN A 482 -10.41 -16.02 20.44
N ASN A 483 -11.24 -15.10 20.95
CA ASN A 483 -11.96 -14.18 20.07
C ASN A 483 -10.95 -13.40 19.20
N GLY A 484 -9.83 -13.02 19.81
CA GLY A 484 -8.90 -12.07 19.23
C GLY A 484 -9.30 -10.63 19.53
N VAL A 485 -8.31 -9.74 19.51
CA VAL A 485 -8.48 -8.31 19.74
C VAL A 485 -7.68 -7.51 18.72
N GLY A 486 -8.27 -6.44 18.23
CA GLY A 486 -7.61 -5.35 17.51
C GLY A 486 -7.80 -4.05 18.28
N ALA A 487 -6.90 -3.10 18.10
CA ALA A 487 -7.06 -1.74 18.59
C ALA A 487 -6.60 -0.77 17.50
N VAL A 488 -7.38 0.29 17.31
CA VAL A 488 -7.01 1.47 16.53
C VAL A 488 -6.66 2.56 17.54
N ILE A 489 -5.51 3.18 17.42
CA ILE A 489 -5.02 4.22 18.33
C ILE A 489 -4.75 5.46 17.50
N PHE A 490 -5.46 6.55 17.82
CA PHE A 490 -5.37 7.77 17.04
C PHE A 490 -4.05 8.51 17.29
N GLY A 491 -3.46 9.08 16.25
CA GLY A 491 -2.18 9.79 16.26
C GLY A 491 -2.18 10.93 17.26
N SER A 492 -3.28 11.67 17.35
CA SER A 492 -3.45 12.74 18.34
C SER A 492 -3.31 12.25 19.80
N ALA A 493 -3.69 11.00 20.10
CA ALA A 493 -3.51 10.38 21.41
C ALA A 493 -2.04 10.03 21.68
N ILE A 494 -1.34 9.50 20.68
CA ILE A 494 0.09 9.18 20.73
C ILE A 494 0.89 10.46 20.99
N LEU A 495 0.62 11.53 20.24
CA LEU A 495 1.27 12.83 20.46
C LEU A 495 0.95 13.43 21.83
N ALA A 496 -0.28 13.28 22.32
CA ALA A 496 -0.64 13.73 23.66
C ALA A 496 0.11 12.96 24.76
N ALA A 497 0.36 11.66 24.55
CA ALA A 497 1.06 10.80 25.50
C ALA A 497 2.53 11.20 25.72
N ARG A 498 3.16 11.88 24.75
CA ARG A 498 4.51 12.46 24.90
C ARG A 498 4.63 13.33 26.15
N GLY A 499 3.59 14.11 26.44
CA GLY A 499 3.54 15.01 27.61
C GLY A 499 3.25 14.31 28.95
N SER A 500 2.80 13.07 28.94
CA SER A 500 2.38 12.31 30.13
C SER A 500 3.25 11.11 30.48
N GLY A 501 4.40 10.96 29.82
CA GLY A 501 5.37 9.90 30.11
C GLY A 501 5.43 8.78 29.07
N GLY A 502 4.71 8.91 27.93
CA GLY A 502 4.80 7.97 26.83
C GLY A 502 4.07 6.65 27.06
N GLU A 503 2.92 6.66 27.74
CA GLU A 503 2.15 5.44 28.02
C GLU A 503 0.67 5.62 27.64
N ILE A 504 0.11 4.63 26.95
CA ILE A 504 -1.33 4.48 26.66
C ILE A 504 -1.78 3.08 27.12
N ASP A 505 -2.91 2.98 27.82
CA ASP A 505 -3.55 1.70 28.17
C ASP A 505 -4.88 1.59 27.41
N ALA A 506 -4.95 0.63 26.49
CA ALA A 506 -6.10 0.39 25.64
C ALA A 506 -7.39 0.13 26.44
N GLY A 507 -7.28 -0.36 27.68
CA GLY A 507 -8.41 -0.59 28.57
C GLY A 507 -8.98 0.67 29.21
N THR A 508 -8.32 1.82 29.02
CA THR A 508 -8.74 3.12 29.56
C THR A 508 -8.90 4.22 28.52
N MET A 509 -8.64 3.92 27.24
CA MET A 509 -8.84 4.86 26.14
C MET A 509 -10.29 5.35 26.10
N THR A 510 -10.44 6.61 25.75
CA THR A 510 -11.71 7.21 25.34
C THR A 510 -11.90 7.04 23.83
N ASN A 511 -13.13 7.25 23.35
CA ASN A 511 -13.42 7.23 21.91
C ASN A 511 -12.78 8.38 21.11
N ARG A 512 -12.00 9.26 21.76
CA ARG A 512 -11.13 10.25 21.09
C ARG A 512 -9.66 9.82 21.05
N GLU A 513 -9.32 8.73 21.74
CA GLU A 513 -7.95 8.22 21.79
C GLU A 513 -7.80 6.94 20.95
N GLY A 514 -8.92 6.28 20.63
CA GLY A 514 -8.94 5.08 19.82
C GLY A 514 -10.10 4.15 20.17
N LEU A 515 -9.98 2.91 19.69
CA LEU A 515 -10.98 1.86 19.74
C LEU A 515 -10.36 0.49 20.04
N VAL A 516 -11.16 -0.44 20.58
CA VAL A 516 -10.77 -1.83 20.85
C VAL A 516 -11.83 -2.77 20.28
N ILE A 517 -11.45 -3.55 19.30
CA ILE A 517 -12.32 -4.43 18.52
C ILE A 517 -12.07 -5.87 18.95
N TYR A 518 -13.11 -6.67 19.16
CA TYR A 518 -12.97 -8.09 19.46
C TYR A 518 -13.62 -8.94 18.38
N GLY A 519 -13.04 -10.12 18.11
CA GLY A 519 -13.67 -11.10 17.23
C GLY A 519 -15.06 -11.53 17.75
N PRO A 520 -16.06 -11.75 16.87
CA PRO A 520 -17.43 -12.03 17.27
C PRO A 520 -17.58 -13.27 18.17
N GLU A 521 -16.87 -14.34 17.84
CA GLU A 521 -16.98 -15.64 18.51
C GLU A 521 -15.65 -16.13 19.08
N ALA A 522 -15.74 -17.02 20.08
CA ALA A 522 -14.56 -17.58 20.72
C ALA A 522 -13.91 -18.62 19.80
N GLY A 523 -12.69 -18.34 19.37
CA GLY A 523 -11.94 -19.19 18.45
C GLY A 523 -11.61 -18.50 17.14
N ASP A 524 -12.21 -17.34 16.84
CA ASP A 524 -12.03 -16.62 15.56
C ASP A 524 -10.61 -16.08 15.36
N ALA A 525 -9.95 -15.73 16.47
CA ALA A 525 -8.57 -15.26 16.52
C ALA A 525 -8.29 -13.98 15.70
N LEU A 526 -9.21 -12.99 15.78
CA LEU A 526 -9.05 -11.67 15.19
C LEU A 526 -7.75 -10.96 15.65
N GLY A 527 -7.16 -10.15 14.78
CA GLY A 527 -6.01 -9.30 15.11
C GLY A 527 -4.67 -10.01 14.96
N ARG A 528 -4.62 -11.07 14.14
CA ARG A 528 -3.36 -11.64 13.65
C ARG A 528 -2.87 -10.96 12.37
N GLY A 529 -3.76 -10.81 11.39
CA GLY A 529 -3.51 -10.00 10.20
C GLY A 529 -4.07 -8.59 10.43
N LEU A 530 -3.26 -7.58 10.14
CA LEU A 530 -3.60 -6.17 10.23
C LEU A 530 -3.04 -5.46 9.01
N ALA A 531 -3.79 -4.50 8.46
CA ALA A 531 -3.29 -3.60 7.44
C ALA A 531 -4.07 -2.29 7.45
N ASP A 532 -3.35 -1.21 7.11
CA ASP A 532 -3.96 -0.03 6.49
C ASP A 532 -4.55 -0.46 5.15
N ALA A 533 -5.81 -0.09 4.90
CA ALA A 533 -6.50 -0.37 3.65
C ALA A 533 -6.58 0.87 2.74
N GLY A 534 -6.17 2.04 3.21
CA GLY A 534 -6.38 3.32 2.54
C GLY A 534 -7.84 3.77 2.62
N ASP A 535 -8.18 4.87 1.96
CA ASP A 535 -9.55 5.35 1.82
C ASP A 535 -10.21 4.65 0.61
N ILE A 536 -10.93 3.56 0.87
CA ILE A 536 -11.50 2.72 -0.21
C ILE A 536 -12.77 3.34 -0.77
N ASP A 537 -13.56 4.03 0.05
CA ASP A 537 -14.84 4.61 -0.36
C ASP A 537 -14.78 6.11 -0.71
N GLY A 538 -13.61 6.73 -0.59
CA GLY A 538 -13.33 8.11 -0.98
C GLY A 538 -13.97 9.14 -0.05
N ASP A 539 -14.24 8.77 1.20
CA ASP A 539 -14.93 9.63 2.17
C ASP A 539 -13.98 10.53 2.99
N GLY A 540 -12.67 10.36 2.78
CA GLY A 540 -11.59 11.09 3.43
C GLY A 540 -11.13 10.47 4.75
N PHE A 541 -11.65 9.31 5.15
CA PHE A 541 -11.21 8.56 6.32
C PHE A 541 -10.46 7.29 5.89
N GLY A 542 -9.31 7.03 6.49
CA GLY A 542 -8.56 5.80 6.24
C GLY A 542 -9.30 4.57 6.79
N ASP A 543 -9.35 3.50 5.99
CA ASP A 543 -9.97 2.24 6.36
C ASP A 543 -8.94 1.23 6.88
N VAL A 544 -9.42 0.28 7.70
CA VAL A 544 -8.55 -0.70 8.36
C VAL A 544 -9.04 -2.13 8.19
N LEU A 545 -8.09 -3.04 8.01
CA LEU A 545 -8.37 -4.45 7.72
C LEU A 545 -7.87 -5.37 8.84
N PHE A 546 -8.77 -6.22 9.34
CA PHE A 546 -8.49 -7.19 10.40
C PHE A 546 -8.74 -8.63 9.95
N GLY A 547 -7.76 -9.51 10.15
CA GLY A 547 -7.89 -10.94 9.87
C GLY A 547 -8.31 -11.77 11.09
N ALA A 548 -9.27 -12.68 10.89
CA ALA A 548 -9.81 -13.64 11.87
C ALA A 548 -9.76 -15.09 11.31
N TYR A 549 -8.54 -15.56 11.13
CA TYR A 549 -8.22 -16.75 10.34
C TYR A 549 -8.69 -18.10 10.90
N LEU A 550 -9.12 -18.16 12.16
CA LEU A 550 -9.64 -19.40 12.75
C LEU A 550 -11.17 -19.43 12.83
N SER A 551 -11.84 -18.37 12.37
CA SER A 551 -13.29 -18.30 12.32
C SER A 551 -13.89 -19.53 11.63
N ASP A 552 -14.95 -20.06 12.24
CA ASP A 552 -15.78 -21.14 11.71
C ASP A 552 -17.16 -20.64 11.26
N ALA A 553 -17.25 -19.34 10.97
CA ALA A 553 -18.49 -18.68 10.63
C ALA A 553 -19.19 -19.31 9.42
N ASP A 554 -20.51 -19.11 9.37
CA ASP A 554 -21.43 -19.72 8.40
C ASP A 554 -21.37 -21.26 8.35
N GLY A 555 -20.76 -21.88 9.37
CA GLY A 555 -20.64 -23.32 9.49
C GLY A 555 -19.54 -23.92 8.61
N ILE A 556 -18.51 -23.13 8.25
CA ILE A 556 -17.33 -23.56 7.50
C ILE A 556 -16.15 -23.71 8.47
N PRO A 557 -15.86 -24.92 8.99
CA PRO A 557 -14.79 -25.14 9.96
C PRO A 557 -13.43 -24.57 9.51
N PHE A 558 -12.92 -23.58 10.25
CA PHE A 558 -11.66 -22.89 9.97
C PHE A 558 -11.59 -22.28 8.56
N GLY A 559 -12.72 -21.88 7.98
CA GLY A 559 -12.73 -21.15 6.71
C GLY A 559 -11.98 -19.82 6.81
N GLY A 560 -12.03 -19.20 7.99
CA GLY A 560 -11.42 -17.91 8.25
C GLY A 560 -12.20 -16.74 7.64
N GLU A 561 -11.97 -15.56 8.18
CA GLU A 561 -12.61 -14.31 7.77
C GLU A 561 -11.62 -13.16 7.80
N ALA A 562 -11.97 -12.08 7.10
CA ALA A 562 -11.37 -10.77 7.31
C ALA A 562 -12.47 -9.70 7.38
N TYR A 563 -12.16 -8.57 8.03
CA TYR A 563 -13.08 -7.48 8.28
C TYR A 563 -12.41 -6.18 7.86
N LEU A 564 -12.89 -5.58 6.77
CA LEU A 564 -12.57 -4.22 6.38
C LEU A 564 -13.54 -3.28 7.10
N LEU A 565 -13.04 -2.28 7.80
CA LEU A 565 -13.85 -1.35 8.59
C LEU A 565 -13.66 0.07 8.09
N SER A 566 -14.78 0.77 7.89
CA SER A 566 -14.79 2.18 7.48
C SER A 566 -14.21 3.09 8.55
N GLY A 567 -13.25 3.95 8.23
CA GLY A 567 -12.71 4.94 9.16
C GLY A 567 -13.80 5.87 9.73
N ALA A 568 -14.73 6.34 8.91
CA ALA A 568 -15.87 7.15 9.36
C ALA A 568 -16.75 6.44 10.41
N ALA A 569 -16.87 5.10 10.33
CA ALA A 569 -17.60 4.30 11.30
C ALA A 569 -16.87 4.13 12.65
N LEU A 570 -15.60 4.53 12.73
CA LEU A 570 -14.73 4.38 13.90
C LEU A 570 -14.59 5.70 14.71
N THR A 571 -15.22 6.79 14.30
CA THR A 571 -15.07 8.09 14.98
C THR A 571 -15.93 8.26 16.24
N ALA A 572 -15.54 9.23 17.07
CA ALA A 572 -16.28 9.62 18.27
C ALA A 572 -17.71 10.10 17.99
N GLU A 573 -17.98 10.56 16.77
CA GLU A 573 -19.29 11.07 16.35
C GLU A 573 -20.28 9.95 16.03
N THR A 574 -19.78 8.84 15.45
CA THR A 574 -20.56 7.67 15.05
C THR A 574 -20.72 6.64 16.18
N LEU A 575 -19.82 6.65 17.18
CA LEU A 575 -19.90 5.81 18.40
C LEU A 575 -20.16 6.63 19.69
N PRO A 576 -21.37 7.17 19.90
CA PRO A 576 -21.68 7.97 21.08
C PRO A 576 -21.89 7.12 22.34
N GLY A 577 -20.82 6.99 23.14
CA GLY A 577 -20.90 6.67 24.57
C GLY A 577 -20.20 5.39 25.00
N LEU A 578 -19.08 5.55 25.71
CA LEU A 578 -18.33 4.63 26.58
C LEU A 578 -18.01 3.19 26.11
N ASP A 579 -18.72 2.58 25.16
CA ASP A 579 -18.28 1.32 24.56
C ASP A 579 -17.35 1.66 23.40
N VAL A 580 -16.05 1.53 23.71
CA VAL A 580 -14.91 1.60 22.80
C VAL A 580 -14.85 0.34 21.90
N SER A 581 -15.91 -0.48 21.90
CA SER A 581 -15.97 -1.76 21.19
C SER A 581 -16.91 -1.73 19.99
N VAL A 582 -16.36 -2.05 18.82
CA VAL A 582 -17.10 -2.23 17.57
C VAL A 582 -17.59 -3.68 17.49
N ASP A 583 -18.88 -3.86 17.15
CA ASP A 583 -19.45 -5.17 16.85
C ASP A 583 -19.28 -5.45 15.35
N VAL A 584 -18.27 -6.25 15.01
CA VAL A 584 -17.95 -6.59 13.61
C VAL A 584 -18.87 -7.69 13.04
N SER A 585 -19.86 -8.16 13.80
CA SER A 585 -20.87 -9.12 13.29
C SER A 585 -21.97 -8.47 12.44
N ASP A 586 -22.09 -7.14 12.48
CA ASP A 586 -23.02 -6.35 11.66
C ASP A 586 -22.34 -5.10 11.09
N LEU A 587 -21.77 -5.25 9.89
CA LEU A 587 -21.14 -4.16 9.14
C LEU A 587 -22.09 -3.45 8.16
N SER A 588 -23.40 -3.73 8.25
CA SER A 588 -24.39 -3.12 7.36
C SER A 588 -24.45 -1.59 7.49
N GLY A 589 -24.82 -0.93 6.38
CA GLY A 589 -25.04 0.52 6.34
C GLY A 589 -23.75 1.33 6.23
N GLY A 590 -22.76 0.83 5.49
CA GLY A 590 -21.49 1.50 5.24
C GLY A 590 -20.49 1.43 6.40
N ARG A 591 -20.59 0.41 7.26
CA ARG A 591 -19.64 0.26 8.38
C ARG A 591 -18.43 -0.60 8.02
N GLY A 592 -18.44 -1.20 6.84
CA GLY A 592 -17.36 -2.00 6.31
C GLY A 592 -17.83 -3.26 5.60
N VAL A 593 -16.89 -4.15 5.32
CA VAL A 593 -17.09 -5.38 4.55
C VAL A 593 -16.54 -6.59 5.32
N ARG A 594 -17.33 -7.66 5.38
CA ARG A 594 -16.91 -8.96 5.94
C ARG A 594 -16.57 -9.92 4.80
N PHE A 595 -15.31 -10.35 4.75
CA PHE A 595 -14.82 -11.39 3.85
C PHE A 595 -14.95 -12.77 4.50
N VAL A 596 -15.55 -13.73 3.78
CA VAL A 596 -15.73 -15.11 4.27
C VAL A 596 -15.01 -16.10 3.37
N GLY A 597 -14.14 -16.93 3.95
CA GLY A 597 -13.43 -17.99 3.25
C GLY A 597 -14.37 -18.96 2.53
N ALA A 598 -13.94 -19.47 1.38
CA ALA A 598 -14.80 -20.25 0.48
C ALA A 598 -14.96 -21.71 0.96
N ASP A 599 -13.89 -22.30 1.49
CA ASP A 599 -13.81 -23.72 1.83
C ASP A 599 -13.30 -23.98 3.27
N GLU A 600 -13.50 -25.21 3.75
CA GLU A 600 -12.98 -25.65 5.04
C GLU A 600 -11.46 -25.54 5.08
N ARG A 601 -10.93 -24.87 6.12
CA ARG A 601 -9.49 -24.70 6.35
C ARG A 601 -8.76 -23.82 5.34
N ASP A 602 -9.46 -22.95 4.62
CA ASP A 602 -8.83 -21.89 3.84
C ASP A 602 -7.97 -20.97 4.71
N LEU A 603 -8.37 -20.77 5.97
CA LEU A 603 -7.71 -19.85 6.91
C LEU A 603 -7.61 -18.44 6.31
N THR A 604 -8.69 -17.99 5.67
CA THR A 604 -8.81 -16.65 5.08
C THR A 604 -8.59 -15.58 6.15
N GLY A 605 -7.86 -14.53 5.83
CA GLY A 605 -7.46 -13.49 6.80
C GLY A 605 -6.30 -13.91 7.69
N PHE A 606 -5.52 -14.93 7.31
CA PHE A 606 -4.27 -15.27 8.03
C PHE A 606 -3.25 -14.13 7.98
N SER A 607 -3.18 -13.47 6.82
CA SER A 607 -2.47 -12.22 6.57
C SER A 607 -3.37 -11.33 5.73
N VAL A 608 -3.21 -10.02 5.85
CA VAL A 608 -3.93 -9.01 5.06
C VAL A 608 -2.96 -7.89 4.72
N SER A 609 -3.19 -7.17 3.62
CA SER A 609 -2.40 -6.03 3.17
C SER A 609 -3.24 -5.16 2.23
N THR A 610 -2.94 -3.87 2.13
CA THR A 610 -3.29 -3.11 0.92
C THR A 610 -2.48 -3.65 -0.28
N ALA A 611 -3.03 -3.49 -1.48
CA ALA A 611 -2.33 -3.70 -2.73
C ALA A 611 -2.08 -2.37 -3.48
N GLY A 612 -2.58 -1.24 -2.97
CA GLY A 612 -2.71 -0.02 -3.76
C GLY A 612 -3.71 -0.20 -4.90
N ASP A 613 -3.78 0.75 -5.81
CA ASP A 613 -4.64 0.67 -7.01
C ASP A 613 -3.93 -0.12 -8.12
N VAL A 614 -4.10 -1.45 -8.13
CA VAL A 614 -3.39 -2.32 -9.09
C VAL A 614 -4.14 -2.49 -10.41
N ASP A 615 -5.42 -2.14 -10.47
CA ASP A 615 -6.22 -2.16 -11.70
C ASP A 615 -6.37 -0.77 -12.36
N GLY A 616 -6.02 0.31 -11.66
CA GLY A 616 -6.09 1.68 -12.15
C GLY A 616 -7.47 2.31 -11.99
N GLY A 617 -8.32 1.77 -11.12
CA GLY A 617 -9.68 2.24 -10.84
C GLY A 617 -9.77 3.44 -9.89
N GLY A 618 -8.65 3.92 -9.37
CA GLY A 618 -8.57 5.08 -8.48
C GLY A 618 -8.93 4.80 -7.01
N ALA A 619 -9.40 3.60 -6.68
CA ALA A 619 -9.63 3.15 -5.31
C ALA A 619 -8.56 2.12 -4.89
N PRO A 620 -8.03 2.17 -3.66
CA PRO A 620 -7.08 1.17 -3.18
C PRO A 620 -7.68 -0.25 -3.15
N ASP A 621 -6.91 -1.22 -3.63
CA ASP A 621 -7.24 -2.64 -3.59
C ASP A 621 -6.69 -3.30 -2.32
N VAL A 622 -7.25 -4.46 -1.95
CA VAL A 622 -6.80 -5.22 -0.77
C VAL A 622 -6.45 -6.67 -1.09
N LEU A 623 -5.49 -7.20 -0.34
CA LEU A 623 -5.08 -8.59 -0.37
C LEU A 623 -5.50 -9.29 0.92
N VAL A 624 -6.26 -10.38 0.77
CA VAL A 624 -6.67 -11.25 1.88
C VAL A 624 -6.01 -12.62 1.71
N GLY A 625 -5.00 -12.89 2.53
CA GLY A 625 -4.27 -14.15 2.52
C GLY A 625 -5.08 -15.33 3.06
N ALA A 626 -5.06 -16.44 2.33
CA ALA A 626 -5.73 -17.69 2.68
C ALA A 626 -4.71 -18.84 2.62
N TYR A 627 -4.04 -19.07 3.76
CA TYR A 627 -2.91 -19.99 3.86
C TYR A 627 -3.25 -21.44 3.45
N GLY A 628 -4.49 -21.86 3.65
CA GLY A 628 -4.97 -23.20 3.32
C GLY A 628 -5.76 -23.29 2.01
N LEU A 629 -5.84 -22.21 1.23
CA LEU A 629 -6.53 -22.21 -0.07
C LEU A 629 -5.83 -23.18 -1.05
N GLY A 630 -6.54 -24.22 -1.48
CA GLY A 630 -5.99 -25.27 -2.33
C GLY A 630 -4.89 -26.12 -1.64
N GLU A 631 -4.05 -26.82 -2.42
CA GLU A 631 -2.94 -27.62 -1.84
C GLU A 631 -1.68 -26.78 -1.53
N SER A 632 -1.61 -25.53 -2.01
CA SER A 632 -0.39 -24.70 -1.98
C SER A 632 -0.55 -23.36 -1.23
N GLY A 633 -1.76 -23.03 -0.77
CA GLY A 633 -2.09 -21.70 -0.23
C GLY A 633 -2.31 -20.66 -1.34
N GLY A 634 -2.93 -19.54 -0.99
CA GLY A 634 -3.16 -18.42 -1.90
C GLY A 634 -3.59 -17.14 -1.20
N ALA A 635 -4.00 -16.14 -1.99
CA ALA A 635 -4.59 -14.91 -1.53
C ALA A 635 -5.70 -14.46 -2.48
N TYR A 636 -6.64 -13.68 -1.97
CA TYR A 636 -7.65 -12.99 -2.75
C TYR A 636 -7.22 -11.54 -2.91
N LEU A 637 -7.06 -11.08 -4.15
CA LEU A 637 -6.98 -9.67 -4.51
C LEU A 637 -8.39 -9.19 -4.77
N VAL A 638 -8.82 -8.17 -4.03
CA VAL A 638 -10.17 -7.60 -4.12
C VAL A 638 -10.03 -6.14 -4.53
N PHE A 639 -10.67 -5.77 -5.63
CA PHE A 639 -10.54 -4.43 -6.20
C PHE A 639 -11.36 -3.40 -5.41
N GLY A 640 -10.79 -2.21 -5.22
CA GLY A 640 -11.32 -1.12 -4.41
C GLY A 640 -12.67 -0.64 -4.91
N GLU A 641 -12.85 -0.48 -6.24
CA GLU A 641 -14.13 -0.08 -6.82
C GLU A 641 -15.28 -1.03 -6.46
N ALA A 642 -14.99 -2.33 -6.40
CA ALA A 642 -15.98 -3.35 -6.02
C ALA A 642 -16.33 -3.27 -4.53
N LEU A 643 -15.36 -2.87 -3.69
CA LEU A 643 -15.55 -2.67 -2.26
C LEU A 643 -16.32 -1.38 -1.97
N ALA A 644 -15.97 -0.26 -2.60
CA ALA A 644 -16.61 1.04 -2.43
C ALA A 644 -18.14 0.97 -2.63
N ALA A 645 -18.61 0.15 -3.58
CA ALA A 645 -20.03 -0.08 -3.80
C ALA A 645 -20.77 -0.66 -2.57
N ASP A 646 -20.10 -1.47 -1.75
CA ASP A 646 -20.65 -2.09 -0.54
C ASP A 646 -20.55 -1.20 0.71
N PHE A 647 -19.77 -0.11 0.68
CA PHE A 647 -19.79 0.93 1.71
C PHE A 647 -21.04 1.83 1.64
N THR A 648 -21.96 1.56 0.72
CA THR A 648 -23.22 2.31 0.63
C THR A 648 -24.26 1.85 1.67
N ALA A 649 -25.25 2.72 1.94
CA ALA A 649 -26.36 2.39 2.85
C ALA A 649 -27.25 1.21 2.37
N GLU A 650 -27.10 0.79 1.12
CA GLU A 650 -27.82 -0.36 0.53
C GLU A 650 -26.97 -1.65 0.48
N GLY A 651 -25.66 -1.56 0.72
CA GLY A 651 -24.75 -2.70 0.82
C GLY A 651 -25.11 -3.61 1.99
N ASP A 652 -25.04 -4.92 1.78
CA ASP A 652 -25.29 -5.88 2.86
C ASP A 652 -24.06 -6.10 3.75
N GLY A 653 -22.89 -5.65 3.30
CA GLY A 653 -21.62 -5.75 4.02
C GLY A 653 -21.00 -7.15 3.98
N PHE A 654 -21.42 -8.02 3.06
CA PHE A 654 -20.95 -9.40 2.96
C PHE A 654 -20.28 -9.69 1.62
N PHE A 655 -19.00 -10.05 1.68
CA PHE A 655 -18.22 -10.55 0.56
C PHE A 655 -17.93 -12.05 0.73
N HIS A 656 -18.70 -12.88 0.03
CA HIS A 656 -18.53 -14.35 0.06
C HIS A 656 -17.69 -14.82 -1.13
N PHE A 657 -16.44 -15.26 -0.88
CA PHE A 657 -15.55 -15.73 -1.95
C PHE A 657 -16.10 -16.94 -2.73
N ALA A 658 -16.98 -17.74 -2.13
CA ALA A 658 -17.61 -18.88 -2.80
C ALA A 658 -18.62 -18.50 -3.89
N ASP A 659 -19.18 -17.28 -3.85
CA ASP A 659 -20.23 -16.83 -4.75
C ASP A 659 -19.72 -15.97 -5.91
N MET A 660 -18.43 -15.64 -5.92
CA MET A 660 -17.82 -14.75 -6.92
C MET A 660 -17.22 -15.49 -8.12
N THR A 661 -17.35 -14.86 -9.28
CA THR A 661 -16.66 -15.22 -10.50
C THR A 661 -15.45 -14.30 -10.72
N PRO A 662 -14.38 -14.75 -11.41
CA PRO A 662 -13.16 -13.95 -11.62
C PRO A 662 -13.36 -12.58 -12.32
N ASP A 663 -14.55 -12.33 -12.88
CA ASP A 663 -14.91 -11.09 -13.58
C ASP A 663 -15.68 -10.11 -12.66
N GLU A 664 -15.90 -10.44 -11.38
CA GLU A 664 -16.71 -9.67 -10.41
C GLU A 664 -15.85 -8.93 -9.37
N GLY A 665 -14.70 -8.38 -9.77
CA GLY A 665 -13.91 -7.52 -8.88
C GLY A 665 -12.92 -8.26 -7.96
N VAL A 666 -12.73 -9.57 -8.14
CA VAL A 666 -11.81 -10.38 -7.33
C VAL A 666 -10.97 -11.31 -8.18
N LYS A 667 -9.68 -11.35 -7.87
CA LYS A 667 -8.71 -12.28 -8.47
C LYS A 667 -8.09 -13.18 -7.42
N ILE A 668 -8.05 -14.48 -7.70
CA ILE A 668 -7.36 -15.45 -6.85
C ILE A 668 -5.89 -15.51 -7.27
N LEU A 669 -4.99 -15.20 -6.33
CA LEU A 669 -3.55 -15.31 -6.50
C LEU A 669 -3.08 -16.61 -5.85
N GLY A 670 -2.46 -17.49 -6.64
CA GLY A 670 -1.93 -18.75 -6.12
C GLY A 670 -1.24 -19.60 -7.18
N LEU A 671 -0.54 -20.63 -6.73
CA LEU A 671 0.02 -21.65 -7.62
C LEU A 671 -1.06 -22.69 -7.92
N GLY A 672 -1.37 -22.90 -9.20
CA GLY A 672 -2.23 -24.00 -9.64
C GLY A 672 -1.59 -25.37 -9.36
N GLU A 673 -2.36 -26.46 -9.49
CA GLU A 673 -1.90 -27.85 -9.25
C GLU A 673 -0.62 -28.26 -10.04
N ASP A 674 -0.28 -27.51 -11.10
CA ASP A 674 0.89 -27.72 -11.96
C ASP A 674 2.04 -26.71 -11.72
N ASN A 675 2.03 -25.93 -10.62
CA ASN A 675 2.95 -24.80 -10.37
C ASN A 675 2.94 -23.72 -11.47
N THR A 676 1.82 -23.57 -12.19
CA THR A 676 1.61 -22.42 -13.08
C THR A 676 0.95 -21.30 -12.28
N ALA A 677 1.39 -20.06 -12.48
CA ALA A 677 0.69 -18.89 -11.95
C ALA A 677 -0.74 -18.87 -12.51
N GLY A 678 -1.73 -18.76 -11.62
CA GLY A 678 -3.15 -18.61 -11.95
C GLY A 678 -3.51 -17.17 -12.30
#